data_AF-A0A7R9ABJ5-F1
#
_entry.id   AF-A0A7R9ABJ5-F1
#
_cell.length_a   1.000
_cell.length_b   1.000
_cell.length_c   1.000
_cell.angle_alpha   90.00
_cell.angle_beta   90.00
_cell.angle_gamma   90.00
#
_symmetry.space_group_name_H-M   'P 1'
#
loop_
_entity.id
_entity.type
_entity.pdbx_description
1 polymer ?
#
loop_
_entity_poly.entity_id
_entity_poly.type
_entity_poly.pdbx_seq_one_letter_code
_entity_poly.pdbx_strand_id
1 'polypeptide(L)'
;MLSVPAAERNRQPILEVLQQVLPNDKSLFALEIASGSGQHLVHFAPHFPHVTWQPSDIEQSYLKSINAYQKHSNLVNILQPVRIDVSKSPVEWAVRIEPNTIDVILNINMIHITPWYCTEGLFIAAGFLLCPQGILVTYGPYAVKGHLEPESNVRFDLNLKRENPEYGVRDTVDLERLGALHGITLEKAKGKRKRKSSFASSLKKTDPEFHSFLKDNDKELLDFEDFSATDSDDEDQNEGPPSYKKSKVNQKNLDKEDDDEDESDSENEADDVDVEDDDAEEEGLGGGTITAQLVQTWAQELQSQIRFLVGFRNLVMGLQAVERTIGSGQAKGPKEDQDKDEDEDGDAPIKAKYTIKSAAAFNAVLRLCVRELIPHLSTHLKFPPGKTIKVSMIAKAKGWNRVCPLIRTYAKTYLKLLSSGVTADMLKVFLKHCHELVPYISATGRRLLVRRYLRTLVRIWSRSEETNRVLAFVAIFRLTHGFRPTQPDILDFVLKQMYMSYVGNSKFTSPSSWPGINFMRHSLNELYALDPRLAYRHGFVFIRQLAIHLRAALINPKKETLTAVTNWQYMHCLYLWGELIGKLHHDESVKTLVHPFVQVLTIVDFNKKTDKKAGGGVMVPINWHCVLHLSPSQMKTRAFRDGLLDQMHLHLAHWLAIHSTDPAFPEIAFPVSHQMRLFLKACRVSTYGKKLKGLLNASEESSGLVKEDRAKVKVGEGETRSWQESPLGKYYRQWKAASSHSSRVL
;
A
#
# COMPACT_ATOMS: atom_id res chain seq x y z
N MET A 1 -13.01 -25.07 22.97
CA MET A 1 -13.72 -23.96 22.32
C MET A 1 -12.97 -23.63 21.04
N LEU A 2 -13.65 -23.56 19.90
CA LEU A 2 -13.04 -23.12 18.64
C LEU A 2 -12.90 -21.59 18.66
N SER A 3 -11.89 -21.05 17.99
CA SER A 3 -11.70 -19.61 17.83
C SER A 3 -11.52 -19.30 16.36
N VAL A 4 -12.33 -18.39 15.84
CA VAL A 4 -12.35 -17.96 14.45
C VAL A 4 -12.01 -16.46 14.42
N PRO A 5 -10.87 -16.06 13.82
CA PRO A 5 -10.43 -14.65 13.79
C PRO A 5 -11.45 -13.68 13.18
N ALA A 6 -12.20 -14.14 12.17
CA ALA A 6 -13.25 -13.32 11.55
C ALA A 6 -14.35 -12.93 12.55
N ALA A 7 -14.74 -13.85 13.45
CA ALA A 7 -15.74 -13.59 14.47
C ALA A 7 -15.26 -12.54 15.49
N GLU A 8 -13.96 -12.55 15.81
CA GLU A 8 -13.34 -11.60 16.73
C GLU A 8 -13.31 -10.17 16.15
N ARG A 9 -13.02 -10.04 14.84
CA ARG A 9 -12.97 -8.75 14.14
C ARG A 9 -14.34 -8.09 13.99
N ASN A 10 -15.38 -8.87 13.71
CA ASN A 10 -16.70 -8.32 13.37
C ASN A 10 -17.71 -8.29 14.55
N ARG A 11 -17.42 -8.92 15.69
CA ARG A 11 -18.35 -8.93 16.86
C ARG A 11 -18.75 -7.53 17.33
N GLN A 12 -17.82 -6.58 17.42
CA GLN A 12 -18.13 -5.24 17.93
C GLN A 12 -18.97 -4.40 16.93
N PRO A 13 -18.62 -4.31 15.64
CA PRO A 13 -19.47 -3.63 14.65
C PRO A 13 -20.88 -4.22 14.53
N ILE A 14 -21.03 -5.54 14.63
CA ILE A 14 -22.34 -6.19 14.57
C ILE A 14 -23.17 -5.83 15.80
N LEU A 15 -22.58 -5.88 17.01
CA LEU A 15 -23.24 -5.50 18.26
C LEU A 15 -23.81 -4.07 18.20
N GLU A 16 -23.02 -3.11 17.71
CA GLU A 16 -23.46 -1.71 17.60
C GLU A 16 -24.67 -1.53 16.70
N VAL A 17 -24.79 -2.34 15.65
CA VAL A 17 -25.96 -2.34 14.77
C VAL A 17 -27.15 -3.02 15.43
N LEU A 18 -26.95 -4.17 16.08
CA LEU A 18 -27.99 -4.89 16.79
C LEU A 18 -28.63 -4.01 17.88
N GLN A 19 -27.84 -3.24 18.63
CA GLN A 19 -28.35 -2.32 19.66
C GLN A 19 -29.28 -1.23 19.10
N GLN A 20 -29.19 -0.93 17.80
CA GLN A 20 -30.02 0.08 17.14
C GLN A 20 -31.26 -0.53 16.45
N VAL A 21 -31.29 -1.84 16.25
CA VAL A 21 -32.32 -2.52 15.45
C VAL A 21 -33.22 -3.40 16.32
N LEU A 22 -32.67 -4.03 17.35
CA LEU A 22 -33.44 -4.91 18.22
C LEU A 22 -34.35 -4.10 19.16
N PRO A 23 -35.64 -4.47 19.28
CA PRO A 23 -36.54 -3.89 20.27
C PRO A 23 -36.01 -4.11 21.70
N ASN A 24 -36.18 -3.10 22.56
CA ASN A 24 -35.77 -3.14 23.97
C ASN A 24 -36.95 -3.02 24.95
N ASP A 25 -38.17 -2.98 24.43
CA ASP A 25 -39.43 -2.78 25.16
C ASP A 25 -40.13 -4.09 25.55
N LYS A 26 -39.71 -5.24 24.98
CA LYS A 26 -40.25 -6.56 25.27
C LYS A 26 -39.14 -7.62 25.32
N SER A 27 -39.45 -8.76 25.96
CA SER A 27 -38.58 -9.95 25.87
C SER A 27 -38.61 -10.51 24.45
N LEU A 28 -37.46 -10.92 23.92
CA LEU A 28 -37.34 -11.46 22.57
C LEU A 28 -36.79 -12.88 22.58
N PHE A 29 -37.25 -13.69 21.63
CA PHE A 29 -36.64 -14.97 21.30
C PHE A 29 -35.88 -14.88 19.97
N ALA A 30 -34.56 -15.10 20.03
CA ALA A 30 -33.67 -14.97 18.89
C ALA A 30 -33.07 -16.32 18.49
N LEU A 31 -33.22 -16.71 17.23
CA LEU A 31 -32.57 -17.88 16.64
C LEU A 31 -31.37 -17.44 15.81
N GLU A 32 -30.18 -17.89 16.18
CA GLU A 32 -28.99 -17.68 15.36
C GLU A 32 -28.76 -18.92 14.48
N ILE A 33 -28.80 -18.73 13.16
CA ILE A 33 -28.56 -19.79 12.17
C ILE A 33 -27.11 -19.73 11.71
N ALA A 34 -26.42 -20.88 11.81
CA ALA A 34 -24.98 -21.01 11.56
C ALA A 34 -24.14 -20.16 12.53
N SER A 35 -24.31 -20.43 13.83
CA SER A 35 -23.59 -19.80 14.95
C SER A 35 -22.07 -20.03 14.92
N GLY A 36 -21.58 -21.01 14.16
CA GLY A 36 -20.16 -21.28 13.99
C GLY A 36 -19.46 -21.56 15.32
N SER A 37 -18.40 -20.81 15.63
CA SER A 37 -17.64 -21.04 16.87
C SER A 37 -18.42 -20.76 18.14
N GLY A 38 -19.46 -19.91 18.10
CA GLY A 38 -20.20 -19.41 19.26
C GLY A 38 -19.64 -18.13 19.91
N GLN A 39 -18.57 -17.54 19.36
CA GLN A 39 -17.96 -16.31 19.88
C GLN A 39 -18.91 -15.10 19.84
N HIS A 40 -19.74 -14.99 18.80
CA HIS A 40 -20.70 -13.91 18.65
C HIS A 40 -21.73 -13.89 19.76
N LEU A 41 -22.37 -15.03 20.05
CA LEU A 41 -23.38 -15.09 21.10
C LEU A 41 -22.84 -14.76 22.49
N VAL A 42 -21.65 -15.26 22.85
CA VAL A 42 -21.06 -14.92 24.15
C VAL A 42 -20.71 -13.43 24.23
N HIS A 43 -20.43 -12.79 23.10
CA HIS A 43 -20.24 -11.34 23.04
C HIS A 43 -21.57 -10.57 23.09
N PHE A 44 -22.62 -11.03 22.41
CA PHE A 44 -23.89 -10.31 22.31
C PHE A 44 -24.77 -10.48 23.55
N ALA A 45 -24.90 -11.69 24.06
CA ALA A 45 -25.84 -12.03 25.13
C ALA A 45 -25.74 -11.15 26.40
N PRO A 46 -24.54 -10.73 26.87
CA PRO A 46 -24.43 -9.80 28.00
C PRO A 46 -25.04 -8.42 27.76
N HIS A 47 -25.12 -7.98 26.49
CA HIS A 47 -25.67 -6.69 26.10
C HIS A 47 -27.18 -6.73 25.82
N PHE A 48 -27.76 -7.93 25.77
CA PHE A 48 -29.18 -8.15 25.48
C PHE A 48 -29.81 -9.11 26.52
N PRO A 49 -29.90 -8.69 27.79
CA PRO A 49 -30.41 -9.56 28.86
C PRO A 49 -31.88 -9.95 28.69
N HIS A 50 -32.66 -9.16 27.93
CA HIS A 50 -34.06 -9.43 27.58
C HIS A 50 -34.22 -10.37 26.38
N VAL A 51 -33.13 -10.76 25.73
CA VAL A 51 -33.14 -11.65 24.56
C VAL A 51 -32.66 -13.03 24.97
N THR A 52 -33.49 -14.04 24.71
CA THR A 52 -33.10 -15.45 24.84
C THR A 52 -32.57 -15.94 23.50
N TRP A 53 -31.30 -16.36 23.47
CA TRP A 53 -30.60 -16.78 22.27
C TRP A 53 -30.63 -18.30 22.12
N GLN A 54 -31.14 -18.78 20.98
CA GLN A 54 -31.08 -20.15 20.53
C GLN A 54 -29.97 -20.28 19.47
N PRO A 55 -28.77 -20.75 19.81
CA PRO A 55 -27.75 -21.05 18.80
C PRO A 55 -28.14 -22.24 17.95
N SER A 56 -27.69 -22.26 16.70
CA SER A 56 -27.80 -23.44 15.85
C SER A 56 -26.67 -23.56 14.84
N ASP A 57 -26.30 -24.80 14.51
CA ASP A 57 -25.33 -25.10 13.46
C ASP A 57 -25.58 -26.50 12.89
N ILE A 58 -25.12 -26.77 11.67
CA ILE A 58 -25.22 -28.10 11.05
C ILE A 58 -24.10 -29.04 11.50
N GLU A 59 -22.93 -28.47 11.81
CA GLU A 59 -21.70 -29.19 12.13
C GLU A 59 -21.60 -29.54 13.60
N GLN A 60 -21.34 -30.83 13.88
CA GLN A 60 -21.25 -31.32 15.25
C GLN A 60 -20.08 -30.69 16.05
N SER A 61 -19.01 -30.30 15.35
CA SER A 61 -17.85 -29.62 15.95
C SER A 61 -18.20 -28.22 16.45
N TYR A 62 -18.99 -27.45 15.70
CA TYR A 62 -19.48 -26.13 16.08
C TYR A 62 -20.48 -26.22 17.24
N LEU A 63 -21.41 -27.18 17.22
CA LEU A 63 -22.32 -27.43 18.35
C LEU A 63 -21.55 -27.72 19.66
N LYS A 64 -20.46 -28.50 19.60
CA LYS A 64 -19.57 -28.74 20.76
C LYS A 64 -18.86 -27.46 21.20
N SER A 65 -18.43 -26.61 20.27
CA SER A 65 -17.77 -25.34 20.56
C SER A 65 -18.72 -24.36 21.27
N ILE A 66 -19.91 -24.17 20.72
CA ILE A 66 -20.94 -23.28 21.28
C ILE A 66 -21.30 -23.72 22.70
N ASN A 67 -21.48 -25.03 22.91
CA ASN A 67 -21.70 -25.58 24.24
C ASN A 67 -20.57 -25.29 25.23
N ALA A 68 -19.32 -25.38 24.78
CA ALA A 68 -18.18 -25.06 25.65
C ALA A 68 -18.14 -23.56 26.00
N TYR A 69 -18.49 -22.67 25.06
CA TYR A 69 -18.62 -21.23 25.29
C TYR A 69 -19.77 -20.88 26.24
N GLN A 70 -20.93 -21.53 26.09
CA GLN A 70 -22.09 -21.36 26.96
C GLN A 70 -21.78 -21.78 28.41
N LYS A 71 -21.09 -22.92 28.59
CA LYS A 71 -20.63 -23.38 29.90
C LYS A 71 -19.57 -22.48 30.52
N HIS A 72 -18.69 -21.89 29.70
CA HIS A 72 -17.61 -21.03 30.20
C HIS A 72 -18.10 -19.63 30.61
N SER A 73 -19.11 -19.09 29.91
CA SER A 73 -19.59 -17.73 30.12
C SER A 73 -20.58 -17.58 31.28
N ASN A 74 -21.17 -18.68 31.78
CA ASN A 74 -22.22 -18.69 32.80
C ASN A 74 -23.44 -17.80 32.47
N LEU A 75 -23.71 -17.57 31.18
CA LEU A 75 -24.84 -16.75 30.72
C LEU A 75 -26.11 -17.59 30.68
N VAL A 76 -27.17 -17.12 31.34
CA VAL A 76 -28.46 -17.82 31.45
C VAL A 76 -29.37 -17.61 30.24
N ASN A 77 -29.10 -16.58 29.43
CA ASN A 77 -29.88 -16.23 28.24
C ASN A 77 -29.33 -16.82 26.94
N ILE A 78 -28.44 -17.83 27.02
CA ILE A 78 -28.00 -18.63 25.88
C ILE A 78 -28.44 -20.09 26.10
N LEU A 79 -29.31 -20.58 25.22
CA LEU A 79 -29.81 -21.96 25.25
C LEU A 79 -28.79 -22.96 24.72
N GLN A 80 -29.05 -24.24 24.94
CA GLN A 80 -28.27 -25.33 24.34
C GLN A 80 -28.36 -25.25 22.80
N PRO A 81 -27.24 -25.35 22.08
CA PRO A 81 -27.22 -25.25 20.62
C PRO A 81 -27.96 -26.42 19.99
N VAL A 82 -28.74 -26.13 18.95
CA VAL A 82 -29.53 -27.13 18.22
C VAL A 82 -28.96 -27.40 16.84
N ARG A 83 -29.11 -28.64 16.36
CA ARG A 83 -28.68 -28.98 15.01
C ARG A 83 -29.74 -28.56 13.99
N ILE A 84 -29.41 -27.61 13.12
CA ILE A 84 -30.29 -27.15 12.04
C ILE A 84 -29.55 -27.27 10.71
N ASP A 85 -30.20 -27.90 9.74
CA ASP A 85 -29.79 -27.89 8.34
C ASP A 85 -30.71 -26.93 7.58
N VAL A 86 -30.19 -25.73 7.29
CA VAL A 86 -30.97 -24.66 6.66
C VAL A 86 -31.40 -25.00 5.24
N SER A 87 -30.80 -26.02 4.60
CA SER A 87 -31.23 -26.49 3.28
C SER A 87 -32.54 -27.28 3.30
N LYS A 88 -32.99 -27.70 4.49
CA LYS A 88 -34.24 -28.43 4.70
C LYS A 88 -35.37 -27.51 5.12
N SER A 89 -36.59 -27.91 4.82
CA SER A 89 -37.78 -27.21 5.28
C SER A 89 -37.81 -27.16 6.82
N PRO A 90 -38.24 -26.05 7.46
CA PRO A 90 -38.31 -25.94 8.92
C PRO A 90 -39.08 -27.07 9.61
N VAL A 91 -40.08 -27.64 8.92
CA VAL A 91 -40.87 -28.78 9.44
C VAL A 91 -40.08 -30.09 9.48
N GLU A 92 -38.99 -30.18 8.74
CA GLU A 92 -38.08 -31.35 8.69
C GLU A 92 -36.90 -31.21 9.64
N TRP A 93 -36.74 -30.05 10.30
CA TRP A 93 -35.67 -29.87 11.27
C TRP A 93 -35.87 -30.82 12.46
N ALA A 94 -34.76 -31.40 12.94
CA ALA A 94 -34.79 -32.32 14.08
C ALA A 94 -35.32 -31.64 15.36
N VAL A 95 -35.21 -30.31 15.43
CA VAL A 95 -35.79 -29.48 16.48
C VAL A 95 -37.07 -28.87 15.97
N ARG A 96 -38.17 -29.13 16.68
CA ARG A 96 -39.47 -28.53 16.39
C ARG A 96 -39.49 -27.10 16.93
N ILE A 97 -39.58 -26.15 16.01
CA ILE A 97 -39.85 -24.75 16.34
C ILE A 97 -41.20 -24.40 15.74
N GLU A 98 -42.12 -23.93 16.58
CA GLU A 98 -43.47 -23.60 16.15
C GLU A 98 -43.48 -22.38 15.22
N PRO A 99 -44.38 -22.32 14.23
CA PRO A 99 -44.49 -21.18 13.33
C PRO A 99 -44.80 -19.89 14.09
N ASN A 100 -44.33 -18.74 13.59
CA ASN A 100 -44.58 -17.40 14.16
C ASN A 100 -44.16 -17.21 15.63
N THR A 101 -43.14 -17.93 16.11
CA THR A 101 -42.68 -17.86 17.51
C THR A 101 -41.35 -17.15 17.72
N ILE A 102 -40.61 -16.85 16.65
CA ILE A 102 -39.28 -16.22 16.73
C ILE A 102 -39.41 -14.72 16.50
N ASP A 103 -38.83 -13.90 17.38
CA ASP A 103 -38.80 -12.44 17.18
C ASP A 103 -37.64 -12.01 16.28
N VAL A 104 -36.50 -12.71 16.36
CA VAL A 104 -35.28 -12.36 15.62
C VAL A 104 -34.63 -13.61 15.03
N ILE A 105 -34.33 -13.59 13.74
CA ILE A 105 -33.41 -14.56 13.13
C ILE A 105 -32.12 -13.84 12.78
N LEU A 106 -31.00 -14.33 13.30
CA LEU A 106 -29.67 -13.78 13.06
C LEU A 106 -28.86 -14.75 12.20
N ASN A 107 -28.24 -14.24 11.15
CA ASN A 107 -27.35 -15.01 10.30
C ASN A 107 -26.11 -14.20 9.92
N ILE A 108 -24.92 -14.70 10.28
CA ILE A 108 -23.66 -13.98 10.13
C ILE A 108 -22.73 -14.79 9.22
N ASN A 109 -22.37 -14.22 8.07
CA ASN A 109 -21.43 -14.77 7.09
C ASN A 109 -21.77 -16.16 6.52
N MET A 110 -23.00 -16.67 6.64
CA MET A 110 -23.37 -17.98 6.09
C MET A 110 -23.74 -17.91 4.61
N ILE A 111 -24.64 -16.99 4.23
CA ILE A 111 -25.26 -16.95 2.89
C ILE A 111 -24.25 -16.86 1.73
N HIS A 112 -23.02 -16.40 2.00
CA HIS A 112 -21.97 -16.27 1.00
C HIS A 112 -21.09 -17.53 0.88
N ILE A 113 -20.94 -18.29 1.96
CA ILE A 113 -20.07 -19.46 2.06
C ILE A 113 -20.85 -20.78 1.97
N THR A 114 -22.08 -20.70 1.48
CA THR A 114 -22.97 -21.84 1.25
C THR A 114 -23.61 -21.72 -0.13
N PRO A 115 -24.13 -22.81 -0.72
CA PRO A 115 -24.86 -22.73 -1.98
C PRO A 115 -26.11 -21.85 -1.90
N TRP A 116 -26.62 -21.40 -3.05
CA TRP A 116 -27.77 -20.49 -3.12
C TRP A 116 -29.02 -21.06 -2.42
N TYR A 117 -29.27 -22.36 -2.53
CA TYR A 117 -30.41 -23.01 -1.89
C TYR A 117 -30.42 -22.90 -0.36
N CYS A 118 -29.26 -22.68 0.30
CA CYS A 118 -29.21 -22.40 1.74
C CYS A 118 -29.71 -20.98 2.05
N THR A 119 -29.48 -20.03 1.15
CA THR A 119 -30.04 -18.68 1.26
C THR A 119 -31.55 -18.73 1.05
N GLU A 120 -32.03 -19.51 0.08
CA GLU A 120 -33.47 -19.76 -0.11
C GLU A 120 -34.10 -20.40 1.13
N GLY A 121 -33.48 -21.44 1.67
CA GLY A 121 -33.91 -22.10 2.90
C GLY A 121 -33.96 -21.17 4.11
N LEU A 122 -33.00 -20.24 4.25
CA LEU A 122 -33.00 -19.22 5.31
C LEU A 122 -34.22 -18.30 5.20
N PHE A 123 -34.56 -17.84 4.00
CA PHE A 123 -35.70 -16.96 3.77
C PHE A 123 -37.04 -17.69 3.88
N ILE A 124 -37.12 -18.96 3.47
CA ILE A 124 -38.28 -19.84 3.72
C ILE A 124 -38.48 -19.99 5.23
N ALA A 125 -37.42 -20.30 5.98
CA ALA A 125 -37.47 -20.44 7.42
C ALA A 125 -37.88 -19.15 8.10
N ALA A 126 -37.36 -18.01 7.66
CA ALA A 126 -37.71 -16.72 8.20
C ALA A 126 -39.19 -16.36 7.95
N GLY A 127 -39.71 -16.61 6.75
CA GLY A 127 -41.14 -16.38 6.45
C GLY A 127 -42.08 -17.31 7.24
N PHE A 128 -41.60 -18.48 7.67
CA PHE A 128 -42.39 -19.46 8.43
C PHE A 128 -42.32 -19.28 9.96
N LEU A 129 -41.14 -18.95 10.48
CA LEU A 129 -40.86 -18.95 11.93
C LEU A 129 -40.99 -17.58 12.58
N LEU A 130 -40.76 -16.47 11.85
CA LEU A 130 -40.82 -15.14 12.44
C LEU A 130 -42.26 -14.78 12.81
N CYS A 131 -42.44 -14.22 14.00
CA CYS A 131 -43.73 -13.63 14.39
C CYS A 131 -44.04 -12.40 13.52
N PRO A 132 -45.30 -11.92 13.49
CA PRO A 132 -45.61 -10.64 12.86
C PRO A 132 -44.72 -9.52 13.41
N GLN A 133 -44.04 -8.79 12.53
CA GLN A 133 -43.01 -7.77 12.85
C GLN A 133 -41.68 -8.34 13.39
N GLY A 134 -41.45 -9.65 13.27
CA GLY A 134 -40.15 -10.26 13.53
C GLY A 134 -39.09 -9.81 12.52
N ILE A 135 -37.82 -9.88 12.92
CA ILE A 135 -36.71 -9.27 12.18
C ILE A 135 -35.72 -10.35 11.73
N LEU A 136 -35.46 -10.42 10.43
CA LEU A 136 -34.31 -11.16 9.88
C LEU A 136 -33.11 -10.21 9.77
N VAL A 137 -32.03 -10.53 10.48
CA VAL A 137 -30.75 -9.80 10.41
C VAL A 137 -29.73 -10.69 9.72
N THR A 138 -29.24 -10.24 8.56
CA THR A 138 -28.14 -10.88 7.86
C THR A 138 -26.90 -9.98 7.86
N TYR A 139 -25.72 -10.57 8.02
CA TYR A 139 -24.45 -9.87 7.96
C TYR A 139 -23.50 -10.57 6.99
N GLY A 140 -22.88 -9.77 6.12
CA GLY A 140 -21.83 -10.21 5.22
C GLY A 140 -21.53 -9.16 4.15
N PRO A 141 -20.62 -9.44 3.22
CA PRO A 141 -20.42 -8.63 2.02
C PRO A 141 -21.60 -8.77 1.05
N TYR A 142 -22.16 -7.67 0.57
CA TYR A 142 -23.24 -7.66 -0.42
C TYR A 142 -22.83 -6.92 -1.70
N ALA A 143 -23.32 -7.41 -2.84
CA ALA A 143 -23.37 -6.63 -4.06
C ALA A 143 -24.65 -5.78 -4.05
N VAL A 144 -24.56 -4.54 -4.53
CA VAL A 144 -25.71 -3.62 -4.60
C VAL A 144 -25.99 -3.33 -6.07
N LYS A 145 -27.09 -3.87 -6.60
CA LYS A 145 -27.51 -3.67 -8.00
C LYS A 145 -26.43 -4.07 -9.02
N GLY A 146 -25.81 -5.22 -8.80
CA GLY A 146 -24.72 -5.78 -9.60
C GLY A 146 -23.35 -5.20 -9.29
N HIS A 147 -23.25 -4.23 -8.37
CA HIS A 147 -21.99 -3.58 -8.02
C HIS A 147 -21.46 -4.09 -6.68
N LEU A 148 -20.30 -4.74 -6.72
CA LEU A 148 -19.59 -5.21 -5.54
C LEU A 148 -18.38 -4.33 -5.27
N GLU A 149 -18.39 -3.61 -4.14
CA GLU A 149 -17.29 -2.80 -3.64
C GLU A 149 -17.05 -3.12 -2.15
N PRO A 150 -15.86 -2.84 -1.59
CA PRO A 150 -14.61 -2.51 -2.29
C PRO A 150 -13.96 -3.75 -2.93
N GLU A 151 -12.82 -3.58 -3.60
CA GLU A 151 -12.07 -4.65 -4.31
C GLU A 151 -11.78 -5.89 -3.42
N SER A 152 -11.66 -5.72 -2.10
CA SER A 152 -11.53 -6.84 -1.17
C SER A 152 -12.74 -7.79 -1.21
N ASN A 153 -13.96 -7.26 -1.37
CA ASN A 153 -15.17 -8.07 -1.48
C ASN A 153 -15.27 -8.76 -2.84
N VAL A 154 -14.76 -8.12 -3.90
CA VAL A 154 -14.67 -8.74 -5.25
C VAL A 154 -13.73 -9.94 -5.22
N ARG A 155 -12.55 -9.78 -4.61
CA ARG A 155 -11.60 -10.89 -4.42
C ARG A 155 -12.17 -11.99 -3.53
N PHE A 156 -12.87 -11.62 -2.47
CA PHE A 156 -13.56 -12.56 -1.59
C PHE A 156 -14.61 -13.39 -2.35
N ASP A 157 -15.46 -12.74 -3.17
CA ASP A 157 -16.43 -13.43 -4.03
C ASP A 157 -15.77 -14.42 -5.00
N LEU A 158 -14.66 -14.02 -5.62
CA LEU A 158 -13.91 -14.88 -6.53
C LEU A 158 -13.28 -16.08 -5.82
N ASN A 159 -12.73 -15.88 -4.62
CA ASN A 159 -12.16 -16.96 -3.81
C ASN A 159 -13.24 -17.97 -3.39
N LEU A 160 -14.40 -17.49 -2.95
CA LEU A 160 -15.53 -18.35 -2.63
C LEU A 160 -15.98 -19.18 -3.83
N LYS A 161 -16.13 -18.56 -5.00
CA LYS A 161 -16.54 -19.24 -6.25
C LYS A 161 -15.50 -20.23 -6.77
N ARG A 162 -14.22 -20.06 -6.41
CA ARG A 162 -13.16 -21.03 -6.72
C ARG A 162 -13.25 -22.28 -5.86
N GLU A 163 -13.59 -22.13 -4.58
CA GLU A 163 -13.80 -23.26 -3.68
C GLU A 163 -15.07 -24.04 -4.04
N ASN A 164 -16.16 -23.31 -4.28
CA ASN A 164 -17.41 -23.89 -4.76
C ASN A 164 -18.14 -22.89 -5.67
N PRO A 165 -18.45 -23.25 -6.93
CA PRO A 165 -19.15 -22.37 -7.86
C PRO A 165 -20.51 -21.86 -7.39
N GLU A 166 -21.17 -22.54 -6.45
CA GLU A 166 -22.45 -22.15 -5.87
C GLU A 166 -22.32 -21.12 -4.72
N TYR A 167 -21.10 -20.90 -4.22
CA TYR A 167 -20.79 -19.88 -3.22
C TYR A 167 -20.68 -18.51 -3.89
N GLY A 168 -20.65 -17.46 -3.08
CA GLY A 168 -20.41 -16.11 -3.57
C GLY A 168 -21.21 -15.04 -2.83
N VAL A 169 -20.80 -13.80 -3.05
CA VAL A 169 -21.46 -12.61 -2.55
C VAL A 169 -22.85 -12.49 -3.17
N ARG A 170 -23.86 -12.24 -2.33
CA ARG A 170 -25.26 -12.14 -2.74
C ARG A 170 -25.59 -10.69 -3.10
N ASP A 171 -26.41 -10.51 -4.13
CA ASP A 171 -26.92 -9.20 -4.51
C ASP A 171 -28.13 -8.81 -3.69
N THR A 172 -28.20 -7.56 -3.24
CA THR A 172 -29.36 -7.05 -2.51
C THR A 172 -30.65 -7.16 -3.33
N VAL A 173 -30.60 -7.03 -4.66
CA VAL A 173 -31.79 -7.15 -5.52
C VAL A 173 -32.36 -8.57 -5.48
N ASP A 174 -31.51 -9.59 -5.49
CA ASP A 174 -31.94 -10.99 -5.43
C ASP A 174 -32.51 -11.32 -4.05
N LEU A 175 -31.88 -10.79 -2.99
CA LEU A 175 -32.36 -10.96 -1.62
C LEU A 175 -33.69 -10.23 -1.36
N GLU A 176 -33.88 -9.03 -1.92
CA GLU A 176 -35.15 -8.29 -1.86
C GLU A 176 -36.27 -9.07 -2.55
N ARG A 177 -36.00 -9.64 -3.73
CA ARG A 177 -36.97 -10.48 -4.45
C ARG A 177 -37.31 -11.74 -3.66
N LEU A 178 -36.30 -12.42 -3.11
CA LEU A 178 -36.47 -13.62 -2.31
C LEU A 178 -37.23 -13.32 -1.00
N GLY A 179 -36.96 -12.17 -0.38
CA GLY A 179 -37.71 -11.66 0.76
C GLY A 179 -39.17 -11.47 0.43
N ALA A 180 -39.48 -10.74 -0.65
CA ALA A 180 -40.85 -10.46 -1.06
C ALA A 180 -41.67 -11.74 -1.30
N LEU A 181 -41.05 -12.79 -1.84
CA LEU A 181 -41.69 -14.10 -2.06
C LEU A 181 -42.14 -14.77 -0.74
N HIS A 182 -41.44 -14.50 0.36
CA HIS A 182 -41.67 -15.11 1.67
C HIS A 182 -42.23 -14.12 2.71
N GLY A 183 -42.79 -13.01 2.25
CA GLY A 183 -43.42 -12.01 3.14
C GLY A 183 -42.44 -11.15 3.94
N ILE A 184 -41.16 -11.10 3.56
CA ILE A 184 -40.11 -10.32 4.21
C ILE A 184 -39.78 -9.10 3.36
N THR A 185 -39.79 -7.91 3.96
CA THR A 185 -39.45 -6.66 3.26
C THR A 185 -38.17 -6.06 3.82
N LEU A 186 -37.27 -5.59 2.95
CA LEU A 186 -36.05 -4.90 3.37
C LEU A 186 -36.39 -3.52 3.95
N GLU A 187 -36.17 -3.35 5.26
CA GLU A 187 -36.41 -2.06 5.93
C GLU A 187 -35.19 -1.13 5.88
N LYS A 188 -34.00 -1.66 6.19
CA LYS A 188 -32.76 -0.87 6.31
C LYS A 188 -31.54 -1.68 5.88
N ALA A 189 -30.71 -1.09 5.01
CA ALA A 189 -29.35 -1.57 4.74
C ALA A 189 -28.33 -0.60 5.37
N LYS A 190 -27.51 -1.10 6.30
CA LYS A 190 -26.44 -0.31 6.95
C LYS A 190 -25.07 -0.75 6.43
N GLY A 191 -24.47 0.03 5.55
CA GLY A 191 -23.06 -0.15 5.13
C GLY A 191 -22.07 0.48 6.11
N LYS A 192 -20.79 0.06 6.07
CA LYS A 192 -19.70 0.83 6.68
C LYS A 192 -19.80 2.25 6.09
N ARG A 193 -20.14 3.27 6.91
CA ARG A 193 -19.86 4.65 6.53
C ARG A 193 -18.38 4.69 6.17
N LYS A 194 -18.03 5.14 4.96
CA LYS A 194 -16.69 5.69 4.73
C LYS A 194 -16.46 6.66 5.88
N ARG A 195 -15.54 6.35 6.80
CA ARG A 195 -15.04 7.36 7.72
C ARG A 195 -14.52 8.45 6.80
N LYS A 196 -15.23 9.58 6.67
CA LYS A 196 -14.59 10.82 6.21
C LYS A 196 -13.34 10.91 7.05
N SER A 197 -12.16 10.99 6.41
CA SER A 197 -10.89 10.91 7.11
C SER A 197 -10.97 11.86 8.31
N SER A 198 -10.63 11.34 9.49
CA SER A 198 -10.63 12.15 10.71
C SER A 198 -9.75 13.39 10.50
N PHE A 199 -8.74 13.23 9.64
CA PHE A 199 -7.85 14.23 9.08
C PHE A 199 -8.58 15.43 8.45
N ALA A 200 -9.43 15.28 7.42
CA ALA A 200 -10.04 16.45 6.76
C ALA A 200 -10.89 17.31 7.72
N SER A 201 -11.62 16.65 8.62
CA SER A 201 -12.44 17.33 9.64
C SER A 201 -11.62 17.95 10.77
N SER A 202 -10.47 17.35 11.12
CA SER A 202 -9.53 17.90 12.12
C SER A 202 -8.69 19.01 11.51
N LEU A 203 -8.26 18.89 10.25
CA LEU A 203 -7.49 19.88 9.51
C LEU A 203 -8.26 21.19 9.39
N LYS A 204 -9.54 21.12 9.02
CA LYS A 204 -10.42 22.30 8.99
C LYS A 204 -10.54 23.01 10.34
N LYS A 205 -10.42 22.28 11.46
CA LYS A 205 -10.48 22.85 12.82
C LYS A 205 -9.12 23.36 13.32
N THR A 206 -8.04 22.68 12.96
CA THR A 206 -6.69 22.97 13.48
C THR A 206 -5.96 23.99 12.62
N ASP A 207 -6.28 24.05 11.32
CA ASP A 207 -5.59 24.88 10.32
C ASP A 207 -6.47 25.13 9.07
N PRO A 208 -7.44 26.06 9.15
CA PRO A 208 -8.41 26.31 8.08
C PRO A 208 -7.78 26.90 6.81
N GLU A 209 -6.70 27.67 6.94
CA GLU A 209 -5.97 28.27 5.82
C GLU A 209 -5.29 27.20 4.97
N PHE A 210 -4.65 26.21 5.60
CA PHE A 210 -4.05 25.08 4.88
C PHE A 210 -5.08 24.13 4.28
N HIS A 211 -6.23 23.94 4.94
CA HIS A 211 -7.34 23.21 4.34
C HIS A 211 -7.84 23.90 3.06
N SER A 212 -7.91 25.24 3.01
CA SER A 212 -8.22 25.97 1.77
C SER A 212 -7.12 25.78 0.74
N PHE A 213 -5.86 25.97 1.13
CA PHE A 213 -4.72 25.77 0.24
C PHE A 213 -4.69 24.38 -0.41
N LEU A 214 -4.94 23.30 0.35
CA LEU A 214 -5.04 21.93 -0.21
C LEU A 214 -6.25 21.77 -1.13
N LYS A 215 -7.39 22.38 -0.79
CA LYS A 215 -8.59 22.34 -1.63
C LYS A 215 -8.36 23.03 -2.98
N ASP A 216 -7.53 24.07 -2.99
CA ASP A 216 -7.25 24.90 -4.16
C ASP A 216 -6.07 24.36 -4.99
N ASN A 217 -5.11 23.66 -4.38
CA ASN A 217 -3.87 23.22 -5.05
C ASN A 217 -3.75 21.71 -5.29
N ASP A 218 -4.36 20.85 -4.47
CA ASP A 218 -4.34 19.39 -4.65
C ASP A 218 -5.43 18.70 -3.80
N LYS A 219 -6.64 18.61 -4.36
CA LYS A 219 -7.83 18.11 -3.65
C LYS A 219 -7.73 16.62 -3.30
N GLU A 220 -6.90 15.84 -3.99
CA GLU A 220 -6.70 14.41 -3.74
C GLU A 220 -6.00 14.16 -2.39
N LEU A 221 -5.20 15.11 -1.91
CA LEU A 221 -4.55 15.04 -0.60
C LEU A 221 -5.51 15.28 0.58
N LEU A 222 -6.71 15.81 0.34
CA LEU A 222 -7.78 15.90 1.36
C LEU A 222 -8.49 14.55 1.56
N ASP A 223 -8.56 13.75 0.50
CA ASP A 223 -9.14 12.41 0.48
C ASP A 223 -8.14 11.32 0.88
N PHE A 224 -6.93 11.73 1.28
CA PHE A 224 -5.87 10.83 1.72
C PHE A 224 -6.34 10.02 2.94
N GLU A 225 -6.38 8.68 2.78
CA GLU A 225 -6.79 7.78 3.85
C GLU A 225 -5.85 7.94 5.05
N ASP A 226 -6.44 8.03 6.24
CA ASP A 226 -5.70 7.98 7.50
C ASP A 226 -4.86 6.69 7.46
N PHE A 227 -3.52 6.78 7.48
CA PHE A 227 -2.65 5.61 7.55
C PHE A 227 -2.99 4.67 8.73
N SER A 228 -3.74 5.19 9.72
CA SER A 228 -4.28 4.44 10.86
C SER A 228 -5.53 3.60 10.57
N ALA A 229 -6.11 3.63 9.36
CA ALA A 229 -7.33 2.89 9.01
C ALA A 229 -7.05 1.53 8.35
N THR A 230 -5.79 1.07 8.30
CA THR A 230 -5.52 -0.35 8.08
C THR A 230 -5.54 -1.04 9.44
N ASP A 231 -6.63 -1.79 9.70
CA ASP A 231 -6.75 -2.66 10.87
C ASP A 231 -5.43 -3.43 11.07
N SER A 232 -4.92 -3.37 12.30
CA SER A 232 -3.95 -4.33 12.81
C SER A 232 -4.66 -5.68 12.85
N ASP A 233 -3.98 -6.71 12.35
CA ASP A 233 -4.38 -8.12 12.33
C ASP A 233 -5.00 -8.59 11.00
N ASP A 234 -4.16 -8.61 9.97
CA ASP A 234 -4.27 -9.51 8.81
C ASP A 234 -2.86 -10.03 8.47
N GLU A 235 -2.53 -11.23 8.99
CA GLU A 235 -1.70 -12.17 8.24
C GLU A 235 -2.58 -12.77 7.15
N ASP A 236 -2.69 -12.07 6.02
CA ASP A 236 -2.80 -12.70 4.70
C ASP A 236 -2.65 -11.64 3.61
N GLN A 237 -1.90 -12.00 2.58
CA GLN A 237 -1.41 -11.13 1.51
C GLN A 237 -2.58 -10.46 0.77
N ASN A 238 -2.80 -9.16 0.98
CA ASN A 238 -3.77 -8.40 0.19
C ASN A 238 -3.28 -6.98 -0.07
N GLU A 239 -2.56 -6.78 -1.18
CA GLU A 239 -2.23 -5.46 -1.72
C GLU A 239 -2.96 -5.23 -3.05
N GLY A 240 -3.69 -4.12 -3.14
CA GLY A 240 -4.12 -3.46 -4.37
C GLY A 240 -4.01 -1.95 -4.15
N PRO A 241 -3.65 -1.14 -5.16
CA PRO A 241 -3.64 0.31 -5.01
C PRO A 241 -5.09 0.83 -4.83
N PRO A 242 -5.30 1.97 -4.14
CA PRO A 242 -6.63 2.54 -3.98
C PRO A 242 -7.22 2.97 -5.34
N SER A 243 -8.48 2.60 -5.56
CA SER A 243 -9.30 2.94 -6.73
C SER A 243 -9.56 4.46 -6.80
N TYR A 244 -9.22 5.06 -7.94
CA TYR A 244 -9.59 6.42 -8.31
C TYR A 244 -11.12 6.49 -8.54
N LYS A 245 -11.86 7.20 -7.68
CA LYS A 245 -13.27 7.54 -7.97
C LYS A 245 -13.34 8.83 -8.81
N LYS A 246 -13.80 8.69 -10.07
CA LYS A 246 -14.29 9.80 -10.91
C LYS A 246 -15.33 10.61 -10.11
N SER A 247 -14.96 11.81 -9.70
CA SER A 247 -15.89 12.76 -9.08
C SER A 247 -16.41 13.70 -10.17
N LYS A 248 -17.72 13.64 -10.45
CA LYS A 248 -18.43 14.67 -11.21
C LYS A 248 -18.27 16.00 -10.46
N VAL A 249 -17.56 16.97 -11.06
CA VAL A 249 -17.57 18.36 -10.61
C VAL A 249 -18.53 19.12 -11.52
N ASN A 250 -19.51 19.77 -10.89
CA ASN A 250 -20.35 20.77 -11.52
C ASN A 250 -19.47 21.93 -12.00
N GLN A 251 -19.41 22.08 -13.31
CA GLN A 251 -18.95 23.28 -14.01
C GLN A 251 -19.89 24.43 -13.67
N LYS A 252 -19.40 25.42 -12.91
CA LYS A 252 -19.79 26.82 -13.09
C LYS A 252 -18.83 27.73 -12.32
N ASN A 253 -18.18 28.57 -13.12
CA ASN A 253 -17.49 29.82 -12.77
C ASN A 253 -16.18 29.68 -11.99
N LEU A 254 -15.10 29.50 -12.74
CA LEU A 254 -13.97 30.45 -12.75
C LEU A 254 -13.47 30.46 -14.21
N ASP A 255 -13.65 31.62 -14.84
CA ASP A 255 -13.42 31.88 -16.26
C ASP A 255 -11.94 31.93 -16.62
N LYS A 256 -11.67 31.41 -17.83
CA LYS A 256 -10.74 31.89 -18.86
C LYS A 256 -9.28 32.09 -18.45
N GLU A 257 -8.43 31.20 -18.93
CA GLU A 257 -7.28 31.52 -19.80
C GLU A 257 -6.70 30.21 -20.39
N ASP A 258 -6.75 30.15 -21.72
CA ASP A 258 -5.98 29.34 -22.68
C ASP A 258 -6.06 27.80 -22.65
N ASP A 259 -7.14 27.26 -23.21
CA ASP A 259 -7.18 25.98 -23.94
C ASP A 259 -7.51 26.32 -25.40
N ASP A 260 -6.49 26.39 -26.26
CA ASP A 260 -6.56 26.20 -27.72
C ASP A 260 -5.14 26.35 -28.28
N GLU A 261 -4.27 25.37 -28.05
CA GLU A 261 -3.17 25.05 -28.97
C GLU A 261 -2.98 23.53 -28.98
N ASP A 262 -3.88 22.84 -29.69
CA ASP A 262 -3.41 21.74 -30.53
C ASP A 262 -2.32 22.34 -31.42
N GLU A 263 -1.05 22.00 -31.14
CA GLU A 263 0.03 22.28 -32.08
C GLU A 263 -0.36 21.59 -33.38
N SER A 264 -0.80 22.43 -34.32
CA SER A 264 -0.98 22.13 -35.71
C SER A 264 0.24 21.36 -36.21
N ASP A 265 -0.04 20.30 -36.96
CA ASP A 265 0.94 19.64 -37.81
C ASP A 265 1.65 20.73 -38.62
N SER A 266 2.90 21.04 -38.24
CA SER A 266 3.75 21.86 -39.08
C SER A 266 4.03 21.05 -40.33
N GLU A 267 3.37 21.43 -41.42
CA GLU A 267 3.72 21.10 -42.78
C GLU A 267 5.23 21.30 -42.96
N ASN A 268 5.97 20.19 -42.98
CA ASN A 268 7.25 20.15 -43.64
C ASN A 268 7.01 19.47 -44.99
N GLU A 269 6.71 20.30 -45.98
CA GLU A 269 7.00 19.98 -47.38
C GLU A 269 8.48 19.62 -47.49
N ALA A 270 8.76 18.34 -47.73
CA ALA A 270 10.02 17.90 -48.26
C ALA A 270 9.75 16.73 -49.19
N ASP A 271 9.84 17.03 -50.49
CA ASP A 271 9.78 16.14 -51.64
C ASP A 271 10.24 14.71 -51.34
N ASP A 272 9.31 13.75 -51.41
CA ASP A 272 9.65 12.37 -51.75
C ASP A 272 8.86 11.99 -53.00
N VAL A 273 9.62 12.00 -54.08
CA VAL A 273 9.38 11.40 -55.38
C VAL A 273 8.60 10.09 -55.26
N ASP A 274 7.57 9.96 -56.12
CA ASP A 274 6.87 8.74 -56.46
C ASP A 274 7.82 7.53 -56.45
N VAL A 275 7.73 6.71 -55.42
CA VAL A 275 8.12 5.31 -55.51
C VAL A 275 6.82 4.55 -55.46
N GLU A 276 6.46 4.05 -56.64
CA GLU A 276 5.28 3.24 -56.93
C GLU A 276 4.91 2.33 -55.76
N ASP A 277 3.64 2.42 -55.35
CA ASP A 277 2.96 1.43 -54.54
C ASP A 277 3.07 0.07 -55.26
N ASP A 278 4.08 -0.71 -54.89
CA ASP A 278 3.98 -2.17 -55.00
C ASP A 278 2.97 -2.59 -53.93
N ASP A 279 1.69 -2.53 -54.30
CA ASP A 279 0.60 -3.33 -53.77
C ASP A 279 1.00 -4.81 -53.87
N ALA A 280 1.85 -5.24 -52.94
CA ALA A 280 2.01 -6.65 -52.64
C ALA A 280 0.68 -7.09 -52.03
N GLU A 281 -0.14 -7.66 -52.91
CA GLU A 281 -1.35 -8.43 -52.62
C GLU A 281 -1.35 -8.96 -51.18
N GLU A 282 -2.44 -8.71 -50.46
CA GLU A 282 -2.75 -9.40 -49.21
C GLU A 282 -2.86 -10.92 -49.49
N GLU A 283 -1.73 -11.61 -49.65
CA GLU A 283 -1.67 -13.05 -49.58
C GLU A 283 -2.08 -13.43 -48.15
N GLY A 284 -3.28 -13.99 -48.04
CA GLY A 284 -3.88 -14.42 -46.80
C GLY A 284 -3.01 -15.42 -46.05
N LEU A 285 -2.15 -14.94 -45.15
CA LEU A 285 -1.43 -15.79 -44.19
C LEU A 285 -2.43 -16.28 -43.14
N GLY A 286 -2.96 -17.48 -43.35
CA GLY A 286 -3.93 -18.17 -42.49
C GLY A 286 -3.56 -18.17 -41.00
N GLY A 287 -4.56 -18.05 -40.14
CA GLY A 287 -4.36 -18.17 -38.69
C GLY A 287 -3.84 -19.56 -38.34
N GLY A 288 -2.66 -19.62 -37.70
CA GLY A 288 -1.91 -20.85 -37.52
C GLY A 288 -1.32 -21.03 -36.11
N THR A 289 -0.76 -22.21 -35.87
CA THR A 289 0.06 -22.47 -34.67
C THR A 289 1.47 -21.91 -34.90
N ILE A 290 1.99 -21.10 -33.97
CA ILE A 290 3.36 -20.56 -34.07
C ILE A 290 4.37 -21.71 -33.87
N THR A 291 5.22 -21.94 -34.86
CA THR A 291 6.34 -22.90 -34.82
C THR A 291 7.68 -22.16 -34.73
N ALA A 292 8.74 -22.83 -34.27
CA ALA A 292 10.08 -22.22 -34.21
C ALA A 292 10.61 -21.80 -35.59
N GLN A 293 10.24 -22.53 -36.65
CA GLN A 293 10.59 -22.19 -38.03
C GLN A 293 9.90 -20.90 -38.49
N LEU A 294 8.62 -20.71 -38.13
CA LEU A 294 7.89 -19.48 -38.46
C LEU A 294 8.54 -18.25 -37.81
N VAL A 295 8.99 -18.38 -36.55
CA VAL A 295 9.71 -17.31 -35.84
C VAL A 295 11.05 -16.99 -36.51
N GLN A 296 11.71 -17.98 -37.09
CA GLN A 296 12.94 -17.78 -37.85
C GLN A 296 12.69 -17.00 -39.16
N THR A 297 11.56 -17.24 -39.83
CA THR A 297 11.12 -16.41 -40.96
C THR A 297 10.92 -14.96 -40.54
N TRP A 298 10.26 -14.72 -39.39
CA TRP A 298 10.08 -13.34 -38.87
C TRP A 298 11.42 -12.67 -38.54
N ALA A 299 12.41 -13.42 -38.05
CA ALA A 299 13.75 -12.89 -37.82
C ALA A 299 14.44 -12.43 -39.12
N GLN A 300 14.26 -13.18 -40.21
CA GLN A 300 14.75 -12.79 -41.54
C GLN A 300 14.00 -11.58 -42.09
N GLU A 301 12.68 -11.49 -41.87
CA GLU A 301 11.87 -10.32 -42.25
C GLU A 301 12.31 -9.05 -41.51
N LEU A 302 12.66 -9.16 -40.22
CA LEU A 302 13.18 -8.05 -39.41
C LEU A 302 14.59 -7.58 -39.85
N GLN A 303 15.36 -8.44 -40.53
CA GLN A 303 16.65 -8.06 -41.12
C GLN A 303 16.49 -7.30 -42.44
N SER A 304 15.39 -7.52 -43.15
CA SER A 304 15.11 -6.87 -44.43
C SER A 304 14.63 -5.43 -44.23
N GLN A 305 15.23 -4.48 -44.95
CA GLN A 305 14.75 -3.09 -44.96
C GLN A 305 13.35 -2.95 -45.55
N ILE A 306 12.98 -3.81 -46.52
CA ILE A 306 11.69 -3.74 -47.22
C ILE A 306 10.59 -4.43 -46.39
N ARG A 307 10.88 -5.60 -45.82
CA ARG A 307 9.89 -6.42 -45.09
C ARG A 307 9.86 -6.17 -43.58
N PHE A 308 10.64 -5.21 -43.06
CA PHE A 308 10.74 -4.92 -41.63
C PHE A 308 9.37 -4.73 -40.95
N LEU A 309 8.48 -3.94 -41.56
CA LEU A 309 7.17 -3.63 -40.98
C LEU A 309 6.28 -4.88 -40.87
N VAL A 310 6.36 -5.78 -41.85
CA VAL A 310 5.65 -7.07 -41.85
C VAL A 310 6.17 -7.96 -40.72
N GLY A 311 7.50 -8.12 -40.65
CA GLY A 311 8.16 -8.89 -39.59
C GLY A 311 7.86 -8.34 -38.20
N PHE A 312 7.83 -7.01 -38.03
CA PHE A 312 7.51 -6.38 -36.75
C PHE A 312 6.03 -6.57 -36.38
N ARG A 313 5.10 -6.44 -37.32
CA ARG A 313 3.68 -6.72 -37.07
C ARG A 313 3.46 -8.17 -36.68
N ASN A 314 4.14 -9.11 -37.34
CA ASN A 314 4.13 -10.53 -37.00
C ASN A 314 4.68 -10.78 -35.59
N LEU A 315 5.79 -10.12 -35.21
CA LEU A 315 6.34 -10.20 -33.86
C LEU A 315 5.37 -9.69 -32.79
N VAL A 316 4.70 -8.55 -33.03
CA VAL A 316 3.67 -8.01 -32.12
C VAL A 316 2.54 -9.01 -31.92
N MET A 317 2.03 -9.61 -33.01
CA MET A 317 1.00 -10.64 -32.93
C MET A 317 1.49 -11.90 -32.18
N GLY A 318 2.75 -12.29 -32.40
CA GLY A 318 3.39 -13.39 -31.68
C GLY A 318 3.50 -13.11 -30.18
N LEU A 319 3.88 -11.90 -29.79
CA LEU A 319 3.94 -11.46 -28.38
C LEU A 319 2.55 -11.44 -27.73
N GLN A 320 1.51 -11.02 -28.46
CA GLN A 320 0.13 -11.11 -27.97
C GLN A 320 -0.31 -12.57 -27.76
N ALA A 321 0.14 -13.50 -28.61
CA ALA A 321 -0.12 -14.92 -28.40
C ALA A 321 0.62 -15.47 -27.16
N VAL A 322 1.87 -15.04 -26.95
CA VAL A 322 2.66 -15.36 -25.73
C VAL A 322 1.93 -14.90 -24.46
N GLU A 323 1.46 -13.65 -24.44
CA GLU A 323 0.73 -13.08 -23.31
C GLU A 323 -0.56 -13.87 -22.98
N ARG A 324 -1.34 -14.26 -23.99
CA ARG A 324 -2.53 -15.11 -23.80
C ARG A 324 -2.19 -16.49 -23.27
N THR A 325 -1.09 -17.11 -23.73
CA THR A 325 -0.66 -18.41 -23.22
C THR A 325 -0.32 -18.34 -21.72
N ILE A 326 0.41 -17.30 -21.30
CA ILE A 326 0.72 -17.08 -19.87
C ILE A 326 -0.58 -16.82 -19.08
N GLY A 327 -1.50 -16.03 -19.64
CA GLY A 327 -2.81 -15.77 -19.03
C GLY A 327 -3.74 -16.98 -18.93
N SER A 328 -3.56 -18.01 -19.79
CA SER A 328 -4.34 -19.25 -19.77
C SER A 328 -3.82 -20.33 -18.81
N GLY A 329 -2.52 -20.29 -18.46
CA GLY A 329 -1.88 -21.24 -17.54
C GLY A 329 -2.04 -20.90 -16.05
N GLN A 330 -2.44 -19.68 -15.74
CA GLN A 330 -2.88 -19.27 -14.40
C GLN A 330 -4.41 -19.36 -14.36
N ALA A 331 -4.97 -20.16 -13.45
CA ALA A 331 -6.40 -20.14 -13.16
C ALA A 331 -6.81 -18.69 -12.94
N LYS A 332 -7.64 -18.14 -13.84
CA LYS A 332 -8.08 -16.73 -13.90
C LYS A 332 -7.99 -16.08 -12.51
N GLY A 333 -6.89 -15.34 -12.28
CA GLY A 333 -6.77 -14.38 -11.19
C GLY A 333 -7.93 -13.38 -11.26
N PRO A 334 -8.17 -12.57 -10.21
CA PRO A 334 -9.12 -11.48 -10.32
C PRO A 334 -8.80 -10.71 -11.60
N LYS A 335 -9.85 -10.41 -12.37
CA LYS A 335 -9.77 -9.38 -13.40
C LYS A 335 -9.34 -8.11 -12.68
N GLU A 336 -8.03 -7.84 -12.61
CA GLU A 336 -7.56 -6.48 -12.42
C GLU A 336 -8.31 -5.65 -13.45
N ASP A 337 -8.97 -4.59 -12.97
CA ASP A 337 -9.73 -3.61 -13.75
C ASP A 337 -9.35 -3.69 -15.23
N GLN A 338 -10.18 -4.38 -16.03
CA GLN A 338 -10.27 -3.99 -17.42
C GLN A 338 -10.70 -2.54 -17.32
N ASP A 339 -9.74 -1.64 -17.50
CA ASP A 339 -9.99 -0.26 -17.87
C ASP A 339 -11.18 -0.33 -18.83
N LYS A 340 -12.37 0.05 -18.36
CA LYS A 340 -13.50 0.39 -19.21
C LYS A 340 -13.16 1.72 -19.88
N ASP A 341 -12.03 1.75 -20.54
CA ASP A 341 -11.70 2.75 -21.53
C ASP A 341 -11.74 1.92 -22.81
N GLU A 342 -12.94 1.91 -23.39
CA GLU A 342 -13.11 1.64 -24.81
C GLU A 342 -12.02 2.37 -25.59
N ASP A 343 -11.55 1.74 -26.65
CA ASP A 343 -10.54 2.24 -27.57
C ASP A 343 -10.87 3.68 -28.05
N GLU A 344 -10.52 4.70 -27.25
CA GLU A 344 -10.53 6.12 -27.64
C GLU A 344 -9.30 6.46 -28.49
N ASP A 345 -8.33 5.54 -28.59
CA ASP A 345 -7.29 5.61 -29.60
C ASP A 345 -7.86 4.99 -30.89
N GLY A 346 -8.16 5.80 -31.91
CA GLY A 346 -8.67 5.38 -33.23
C GLY A 346 -7.77 4.44 -34.06
N ASP A 347 -6.91 3.64 -33.43
CA ASP A 347 -6.15 2.56 -34.05
C ASP A 347 -6.93 1.25 -33.93
N ALA A 348 -7.36 0.71 -35.07
CA ALA A 348 -8.12 -0.53 -35.13
C ALA A 348 -7.39 -1.69 -34.40
N PRO A 349 -8.08 -2.47 -33.55
CA PRO A 349 -7.49 -3.62 -32.88
C PRO A 349 -7.04 -4.65 -33.92
N ILE A 350 -5.74 -4.98 -33.92
CA ILE A 350 -5.19 -6.04 -34.76
C ILE A 350 -5.85 -7.37 -34.35
N LYS A 351 -6.78 -7.89 -35.18
CA LYS A 351 -7.50 -9.15 -34.92
C LYS A 351 -6.51 -10.31 -34.76
N ALA A 352 -6.66 -11.04 -33.66
CA ALA A 352 -5.73 -12.09 -33.24
C ALA A 352 -5.85 -13.35 -34.11
N LYS A 353 -4.76 -13.74 -34.80
CA LYS A 353 -4.72 -14.88 -35.73
C LYS A 353 -3.94 -16.12 -35.25
N TYR A 354 -3.12 -16.03 -34.19
CA TYR A 354 -2.12 -17.06 -33.85
C TYR A 354 -2.27 -17.69 -32.46
N THR A 355 -1.87 -18.97 -32.33
CA THR A 355 -1.83 -19.73 -31.05
C THR A 355 -0.46 -20.39 -30.83
N ILE A 356 0.01 -20.49 -29.58
CA ILE A 356 1.30 -21.13 -29.23
C ILE A 356 1.03 -22.43 -28.49
N LYS A 357 1.56 -23.54 -29.01
CA LYS A 357 1.44 -24.88 -28.40
C LYS A 357 2.78 -25.46 -27.90
N SER A 358 3.91 -24.90 -28.31
CA SER A 358 5.25 -25.42 -28.00
C SER A 358 6.08 -24.44 -27.18
N ALA A 359 6.74 -24.94 -26.13
CA ALA A 359 7.69 -24.18 -25.32
C ALA A 359 8.90 -23.66 -26.13
N ALA A 360 9.29 -24.37 -27.20
CA ALA A 360 10.35 -23.93 -28.09
C ALA A 360 9.93 -22.68 -28.88
N ALA A 361 8.69 -22.67 -29.40
CA ALA A 361 8.13 -21.51 -30.10
C ALA A 361 7.94 -20.32 -29.16
N PHE A 362 7.45 -20.55 -27.94
CA PHE A 362 7.34 -19.55 -26.89
C PHE A 362 8.67 -18.84 -26.60
N ASN A 363 9.73 -19.62 -26.35
CA ASN A 363 11.06 -19.08 -26.08
C ASN A 363 11.68 -18.39 -27.30
N ALA A 364 11.40 -18.87 -28.52
CA ALA A 364 11.87 -18.24 -29.74
C ALA A 364 11.30 -16.83 -29.92
N VAL A 365 9.98 -16.65 -29.70
CA VAL A 365 9.34 -15.32 -29.75
C VAL A 365 9.93 -14.37 -28.70
N LEU A 366 10.11 -14.83 -27.46
CA LEU A 366 10.71 -14.00 -26.40
C LEU A 366 12.17 -13.61 -26.70
N ARG A 367 12.96 -14.52 -27.28
CA ARG A 367 14.34 -14.23 -27.72
C ARG A 367 14.36 -13.18 -28.82
N LEU A 368 13.49 -13.31 -29.82
CA LEU A 368 13.36 -12.37 -30.93
C LEU A 368 13.00 -10.97 -30.41
N CYS A 369 12.06 -10.88 -29.46
CA CYS A 369 11.70 -9.64 -28.76
C CYS A 369 12.91 -9.02 -28.04
N VAL A 370 13.52 -9.75 -27.10
CA VAL A 370 14.49 -9.15 -26.16
C VAL A 370 15.87 -8.92 -26.79
N ARG A 371 16.30 -9.76 -27.74
CA ARG A 371 17.65 -9.73 -28.28
C ARG A 371 17.77 -9.04 -29.63
N GLU A 372 16.75 -9.17 -30.49
CA GLU A 372 16.88 -8.83 -31.91
C GLU A 372 16.05 -7.61 -32.32
N LEU A 373 14.93 -7.30 -31.67
CA LEU A 373 14.07 -6.20 -32.09
C LEU A 373 14.80 -4.83 -32.14
N ILE A 374 15.48 -4.43 -31.06
CA ILE A 374 16.09 -3.09 -30.95
C ILE A 374 17.24 -2.88 -31.95
N PRO A 375 18.19 -3.81 -32.13
CA PRO A 375 19.24 -3.67 -33.15
C PRO A 375 18.69 -3.48 -34.57
N HIS A 376 17.67 -4.26 -34.96
CA HIS A 376 17.05 -4.16 -36.28
C HIS A 376 16.22 -2.88 -36.43
N LEU A 377 15.48 -2.49 -35.40
CA LEU A 377 14.76 -1.21 -35.36
C LEU A 377 15.69 -0.01 -35.53
N SER A 378 16.84 -0.03 -34.84
CA SER A 378 17.88 1.00 -34.98
C SER A 378 18.44 1.07 -36.39
N THR A 379 18.65 -0.09 -37.03
CA THR A 379 19.17 -0.20 -38.41
C THR A 379 18.14 0.26 -39.44
N HIS A 380 16.86 -0.09 -39.26
CA HIS A 380 15.76 0.36 -40.12
C HIS A 380 15.57 1.88 -40.07
N LEU A 381 15.67 2.48 -38.88
CA LEU A 381 15.64 3.93 -38.70
C LEU A 381 17.00 4.62 -39.01
N LYS A 382 17.97 3.86 -39.55
CA LYS A 382 19.29 4.34 -40.00
C LYS A 382 20.13 5.03 -38.89
N PHE A 383 19.99 4.61 -37.64
CA PHE A 383 20.81 5.13 -36.55
C PHE A 383 22.19 4.43 -36.50
N PRO A 384 23.27 5.18 -36.19
CA PRO A 384 24.61 4.61 -36.09
C PRO A 384 24.73 3.62 -34.92
N PRO A 385 25.35 2.43 -35.13
CA PRO A 385 25.52 1.43 -34.08
C PRO A 385 26.41 1.96 -32.94
N GLY A 386 26.01 1.71 -31.69
CA GLY A 386 26.81 2.00 -30.50
C GLY A 386 26.75 3.44 -29.97
N LYS A 387 25.99 4.36 -30.59
CA LYS A 387 25.76 5.71 -30.04
C LYS A 387 24.46 5.78 -29.24
N THR A 388 24.44 6.57 -28.17
CA THR A 388 23.23 6.82 -27.37
C THR A 388 22.22 7.61 -28.21
N ILE A 389 21.10 6.97 -28.56
CA ILE A 389 20.04 7.56 -29.36
C ILE A 389 19.23 8.53 -28.47
N LYS A 390 19.17 9.80 -28.84
CA LYS A 390 18.34 10.80 -28.15
C LYS A 390 16.89 10.71 -28.61
N VAL A 391 15.95 10.95 -27.71
CA VAL A 391 14.50 10.94 -27.98
C VAL A 391 14.13 11.86 -29.16
N SER A 392 14.74 13.05 -29.23
CA SER A 392 14.52 14.03 -30.30
C SER A 392 14.98 13.54 -31.69
N MET A 393 15.95 12.63 -31.76
CA MET A 393 16.42 12.04 -33.01
C MET A 393 15.43 10.98 -33.53
N ILE A 394 14.75 10.27 -32.62
CA ILE A 394 13.75 9.26 -32.96
C ILE A 394 12.49 9.91 -33.51
N ALA A 395 11.99 10.94 -32.83
CA ALA A 395 10.79 11.67 -33.26
C ALA A 395 10.95 12.30 -34.66
N LYS A 396 12.18 12.66 -35.06
CA LYS A 396 12.50 13.27 -36.36
C LYS A 396 12.98 12.26 -37.43
N ALA A 397 13.00 10.96 -37.11
CA ALA A 397 13.56 9.97 -38.04
C ALA A 397 12.60 9.66 -39.20
N LYS A 398 13.14 9.57 -40.42
CA LYS A 398 12.39 9.17 -41.62
C LYS A 398 11.83 7.75 -41.40
N GLY A 399 10.51 7.58 -41.53
CA GLY A 399 9.81 6.32 -41.30
C GLY A 399 9.32 6.09 -39.85
N TRP A 400 9.59 6.99 -38.90
CA TRP A 400 9.09 6.87 -37.52
C TRP A 400 7.56 6.79 -37.45
N ASN A 401 6.85 7.59 -38.26
CA ASN A 401 5.38 7.62 -38.26
C ASN A 401 4.74 6.25 -38.59
N ARG A 402 5.39 5.43 -39.42
CA ARG A 402 4.93 4.06 -39.75
C ARG A 402 5.24 3.06 -38.64
N VAL A 403 6.35 3.26 -37.92
CA VAL A 403 6.82 2.36 -36.86
C VAL A 403 6.19 2.67 -35.49
N CYS A 404 5.88 3.93 -35.22
CA CYS A 404 5.33 4.42 -33.96
C CYS A 404 4.06 3.66 -33.51
N PRO A 405 3.04 3.42 -34.36
CA PRO A 405 1.86 2.62 -33.99
C PRO A 405 2.19 1.19 -33.53
N LEU A 406 3.16 0.55 -34.19
CA LEU A 406 3.64 -0.78 -33.83
C LEU A 406 4.37 -0.77 -32.48
N ILE A 407 5.21 0.24 -32.22
CA ILE A 407 5.87 0.43 -30.92
C ILE A 407 4.84 0.67 -29.80
N ARG A 408 3.80 1.46 -30.05
CA ARG A 408 2.72 1.70 -29.07
C ARG A 408 2.02 0.40 -28.70
N THR A 409 1.64 -0.40 -29.70
CA THR A 409 0.99 -1.70 -29.49
C THR A 409 1.94 -2.68 -28.78
N TYR A 410 3.19 -2.75 -29.23
CA TYR A 410 4.23 -3.58 -28.63
C TYR A 410 4.43 -3.25 -27.15
N ALA A 411 4.60 -1.97 -26.81
CA ALA A 411 4.78 -1.51 -25.43
C ALA A 411 3.56 -1.83 -24.55
N LYS A 412 2.33 -1.65 -25.05
CA LYS A 412 1.10 -2.04 -24.35
C LYS A 412 1.09 -3.54 -24.03
N THR A 413 1.42 -4.41 -25.00
CA THR A 413 1.47 -5.87 -24.79
C THR A 413 2.63 -6.28 -23.88
N TYR A 414 3.80 -5.68 -24.04
CA TYR A 414 4.97 -5.96 -23.22
C TYR A 414 4.77 -5.57 -21.75
N LEU A 415 4.04 -4.48 -21.48
CA LEU A 415 3.67 -4.11 -20.12
C LEU A 415 2.78 -5.14 -19.41
N LYS A 416 1.85 -5.75 -20.15
CA LYS A 416 1.04 -6.86 -19.64
C LYS A 416 1.91 -8.06 -19.31
N LEU A 417 2.88 -8.38 -20.17
CA LEU A 417 3.86 -9.43 -19.92
C LEU A 417 4.70 -9.17 -18.66
N LEU A 418 5.19 -7.95 -18.45
CA LEU A 418 5.94 -7.60 -17.23
C LEU A 418 5.11 -7.70 -15.94
N SER A 419 3.80 -7.53 -16.07
CA SER A 419 2.86 -7.63 -14.94
C SER A 419 2.41 -9.07 -14.70
N SER A 420 2.65 -9.98 -15.65
CA SER A 420 2.42 -11.42 -15.48
C SER A 420 3.49 -12.02 -14.57
N GLY A 421 3.14 -12.99 -13.73
CA GLY A 421 4.01 -13.56 -12.69
C GLY A 421 5.22 -14.34 -13.23
N VAL A 422 6.21 -13.62 -13.77
CA VAL A 422 7.46 -14.15 -14.33
C VAL A 422 8.51 -14.40 -13.24
N THR A 423 9.40 -15.35 -13.48
CA THR A 423 10.53 -15.63 -12.56
C THR A 423 11.49 -14.44 -12.45
N ALA A 424 12.23 -14.33 -11.34
CA ALA A 424 13.14 -13.20 -11.10
C ALA A 424 14.22 -13.02 -12.20
N ASP A 425 14.74 -14.12 -12.74
CA ASP A 425 15.73 -14.09 -13.83
C ASP A 425 15.13 -13.66 -15.18
N MET A 426 13.91 -14.10 -15.49
CA MET A 426 13.20 -13.61 -16.68
C MET A 426 12.87 -12.13 -16.55
N LEU A 427 12.44 -11.69 -15.36
CA LEU A 427 12.16 -10.29 -15.09
C LEU A 427 13.40 -9.41 -15.30
N LYS A 428 14.58 -9.87 -14.87
CA LYS A 428 15.86 -9.19 -15.11
C LYS A 428 16.13 -8.98 -16.61
N VAL A 429 15.92 -10.02 -17.41
CA VAL A 429 16.11 -9.97 -18.87
C VAL A 429 15.08 -9.03 -19.51
N PHE A 430 13.83 -9.06 -19.05
CA PHE A 430 12.78 -8.18 -19.56
C PHE A 430 12.99 -6.72 -19.19
N LEU A 431 13.42 -6.42 -17.96
CA LEU A 431 13.74 -5.05 -17.53
C LEU A 431 14.93 -4.45 -18.28
N LYS A 432 15.90 -5.27 -18.71
CA LYS A 432 16.98 -4.81 -19.60
C LYS A 432 16.42 -4.39 -20.96
N HIS A 433 15.48 -5.15 -21.51
CA HIS A 433 14.80 -4.76 -22.74
C HIS A 433 13.93 -3.51 -22.57
N CYS A 434 13.21 -3.38 -21.44
CA CYS A 434 12.48 -2.16 -21.09
C CYS A 434 13.36 -0.92 -21.18
N HIS A 435 14.57 -1.02 -20.63
CA HIS A 435 15.54 0.07 -20.62
C HIS A 435 16.00 0.48 -22.01
N GLU A 436 16.16 -0.46 -22.93
CA GLU A 436 16.45 -0.21 -24.34
C GLU A 436 15.25 0.38 -25.10
N LEU A 437 14.02 0.03 -24.70
CA LEU A 437 12.79 0.58 -25.28
C LEU A 437 12.46 2.01 -24.83
N VAL A 438 12.98 2.46 -23.68
CA VAL A 438 12.65 3.77 -23.08
C VAL A 438 12.70 4.92 -24.10
N PRO A 439 13.78 5.10 -24.90
CA PRO A 439 13.86 6.22 -25.85
C PRO A 439 12.74 6.20 -26.91
N TYR A 440 12.37 5.01 -27.38
CA TYR A 440 11.32 4.83 -28.40
C TYR A 440 9.94 5.09 -27.80
N ILE A 441 9.67 4.60 -26.59
CA ILE A 441 8.42 4.88 -25.87
C ILE A 441 8.31 6.39 -25.61
N SER A 442 9.42 7.02 -25.21
CA SER A 442 9.46 8.47 -24.99
C SER A 442 9.16 9.27 -26.26
N ALA A 443 9.65 8.81 -27.41
CA ALA A 443 9.43 9.47 -28.70
C ALA A 443 7.98 9.34 -29.23
N THR A 444 7.13 8.50 -28.62
CA THR A 444 5.72 8.38 -29.04
C THR A 444 4.85 9.58 -28.65
N GLY A 445 5.32 10.45 -27.75
CA GLY A 445 4.56 11.61 -27.24
C GLY A 445 3.33 11.27 -26.38
N ARG A 446 2.89 10.00 -26.31
CA ARG A 446 1.68 9.60 -25.59
C ARG A 446 1.88 9.52 -24.08
N ARG A 447 1.50 10.60 -23.38
CA ARG A 447 1.57 10.74 -21.92
C ARG A 447 0.90 9.60 -21.14
N LEU A 448 -0.26 9.12 -21.58
CA LEU A 448 -1.00 8.05 -20.88
C LEU A 448 -0.25 6.71 -20.92
N LEU A 449 0.38 6.39 -22.04
CA LEU A 449 1.21 5.19 -22.19
C LEU A 449 2.42 5.24 -21.25
N VAL A 450 3.09 6.39 -21.17
CA VAL A 450 4.23 6.61 -20.27
C VAL A 450 3.82 6.45 -18.81
N ARG A 451 2.67 7.03 -18.41
CA ARG A 451 2.12 6.86 -17.05
C ARG A 451 1.84 5.41 -16.70
N ARG A 452 1.24 4.64 -17.62
CA ARG A 452 1.03 3.19 -17.46
C ARG A 452 2.36 2.46 -17.29
N TYR A 453 3.37 2.82 -18.09
CA TYR A 453 4.70 2.22 -18.01
C TYR A 453 5.37 2.49 -16.65
N LEU A 454 5.34 3.75 -16.20
CA LEU A 454 5.88 4.16 -14.90
C LEU A 454 5.19 3.45 -13.74
N ARG A 455 3.86 3.28 -13.77
CA ARG A 455 3.13 2.55 -12.72
C ARG A 455 3.62 1.11 -12.58
N THR A 456 3.80 0.39 -13.69
CA THR A 456 4.33 -0.98 -13.68
C THR A 456 5.76 -1.03 -13.16
N LEU A 457 6.63 -0.11 -13.60
CA LEU A 457 8.01 -0.05 -13.12
C LEU A 457 8.09 0.28 -11.62
N VAL A 458 7.26 1.20 -11.12
CA VAL A 458 7.21 1.55 -9.68
C VAL A 458 6.78 0.35 -8.84
N ARG A 459 5.82 -0.45 -9.32
CA ARG A 459 5.40 -1.69 -8.67
C ARG A 459 6.54 -2.70 -8.56
N ILE A 460 7.33 -2.84 -9.62
CA ILE A 460 8.51 -3.73 -9.63
C ILE A 460 9.59 -3.18 -8.70
N TRP A 461 9.87 -1.88 -8.77
CA TRP A 461 10.83 -1.18 -7.91
C TRP A 461 10.50 -1.33 -6.41
N SER A 462 9.22 -1.37 -6.04
CA SER A 462 8.82 -1.45 -4.64
C SER A 462 8.75 -2.88 -4.08
N ARG A 463 8.57 -3.91 -4.91
CA ARG A 463 8.32 -5.29 -4.46
C ARG A 463 9.39 -6.32 -4.83
N SER A 464 10.22 -6.05 -5.85
CA SER A 464 11.16 -7.05 -6.36
C SER A 464 12.43 -7.20 -5.52
N GLU A 465 13.31 -8.12 -5.93
CA GLU A 465 14.66 -8.29 -5.37
C GLU A 465 15.62 -7.18 -5.84
N GLU A 466 16.73 -7.01 -5.13
CA GLU A 466 17.68 -5.90 -5.30
C GLU A 466 18.06 -5.61 -6.76
N THR A 467 18.47 -6.64 -7.52
CA THR A 467 18.86 -6.46 -8.93
C THR A 467 17.71 -5.93 -9.80
N ASN A 468 16.50 -6.45 -9.58
CA ASN A 468 15.32 -6.05 -10.34
C ASN A 468 14.84 -4.65 -9.95
N ARG A 469 14.98 -4.27 -8.67
CA ARG A 469 14.71 -2.89 -8.21
C ARG A 469 15.63 -1.87 -8.87
N VAL A 470 16.92 -2.19 -8.97
CA VAL A 470 17.91 -1.34 -9.64
C VAL A 470 17.54 -1.14 -11.11
N LEU A 471 17.25 -2.23 -11.84
CA LEU A 471 16.89 -2.13 -13.25
C LEU A 471 15.58 -1.35 -13.46
N ALA A 472 14.57 -1.57 -12.63
CA ALA A 472 13.32 -0.81 -12.67
C ALA A 472 13.55 0.68 -12.38
N PHE A 473 14.38 1.01 -11.38
CA PHE A 473 14.72 2.40 -11.07
C PHE A 473 15.45 3.09 -12.22
N VAL A 474 16.44 2.44 -12.83
CA VAL A 474 17.17 3.05 -13.96
C VAL A 474 16.23 3.32 -15.14
N ALA A 475 15.26 2.43 -15.40
CA ALA A 475 14.24 2.66 -16.43
C ALA A 475 13.33 3.86 -16.08
N ILE A 476 12.86 3.96 -14.82
CA ILE A 476 12.10 5.12 -14.32
C ILE A 476 12.91 6.41 -14.50
N PHE A 477 14.15 6.42 -14.02
CA PHE A 477 15.03 7.58 -14.07
C PHE A 477 15.24 8.06 -15.51
N ARG A 478 15.49 7.14 -16.45
CA ARG A 478 15.65 7.49 -17.88
C ARG A 478 14.37 8.04 -18.50
N LEU A 479 13.22 7.43 -18.20
CA LEU A 479 11.93 7.93 -18.68
C LEU A 479 11.72 9.37 -18.20
N THR A 480 11.91 9.64 -16.91
CA THR A 480 11.72 10.98 -16.34
C THR A 480 12.70 12.02 -16.85
N HIS A 481 13.97 11.65 -17.08
CA HIS A 481 14.98 12.55 -17.61
C HIS A 481 14.74 12.89 -19.09
N GLY A 482 14.16 11.98 -19.87
CA GLY A 482 13.89 12.18 -21.31
C GLY A 482 12.84 13.25 -21.62
N PHE A 483 11.99 13.61 -20.66
CA PHE A 483 10.84 14.51 -20.84
C PHE A 483 10.97 15.89 -20.19
N ARG A 484 12.08 16.15 -19.50
CA ARG A 484 12.23 17.32 -18.61
C ARG A 484 11.90 18.69 -19.23
N PRO A 485 12.22 18.99 -20.50
CA PRO A 485 11.87 20.30 -21.08
C PRO A 485 10.41 20.39 -21.52
N THR A 486 9.74 19.27 -21.81
CA THR A 486 8.47 19.24 -22.55
C THR A 486 7.27 18.77 -21.72
N GLN A 487 7.44 18.02 -20.63
CA GLN A 487 6.32 17.46 -19.85
C GLN A 487 6.61 17.36 -18.33
N PRO A 488 6.53 18.48 -17.58
CA PRO A 488 6.86 18.50 -16.14
C PRO A 488 5.94 17.61 -15.27
N ASP A 489 4.69 17.42 -15.68
CA ASP A 489 3.71 16.65 -14.91
C ASP A 489 4.01 15.15 -14.80
N ILE A 490 4.88 14.60 -15.65
CA ILE A 490 5.27 13.19 -15.57
C ILE A 490 6.13 12.97 -14.32
N LEU A 491 7.00 13.92 -14.01
CA LEU A 491 7.86 13.86 -12.82
C LEU A 491 7.02 13.97 -11.54
N ASP A 492 6.04 14.88 -11.50
CA ASP A 492 5.06 14.99 -10.41
C ASP A 492 4.34 13.66 -10.17
N PHE A 493 3.77 13.09 -11.24
CA PHE A 493 3.05 11.82 -11.19
C PHE A 493 3.90 10.69 -10.61
N VAL A 494 5.12 10.49 -11.12
CA VAL A 494 5.96 9.37 -10.68
C VAL A 494 6.49 9.56 -9.27
N LEU A 495 6.85 10.79 -8.87
CA LEU A 495 7.30 11.07 -7.50
C LEU A 495 6.20 10.77 -6.49
N LYS A 496 4.95 11.15 -6.79
CA LYS A 496 3.78 10.77 -5.99
C LYS A 496 3.64 9.25 -5.92
N GLN A 497 3.67 8.55 -7.05
CA GLN A 497 3.53 7.07 -7.08
C GLN A 497 4.65 6.34 -6.32
N MET A 498 5.91 6.78 -6.47
CA MET A 498 7.05 6.21 -5.76
C MET A 498 6.99 6.49 -4.26
N TYR A 499 6.61 7.71 -3.85
CA TYR A 499 6.42 8.04 -2.44
C TYR A 499 5.35 7.14 -1.82
N MET A 500 4.18 6.98 -2.46
CA MET A 500 3.13 6.10 -1.94
C MET A 500 3.58 4.64 -1.84
N SER A 501 4.32 4.16 -2.83
CA SER A 501 4.84 2.79 -2.84
C SER A 501 5.90 2.58 -1.75
N TYR A 502 6.76 3.57 -1.50
CA TYR A 502 7.74 3.55 -0.41
C TYR A 502 7.06 3.49 0.96
N VAL A 503 6.05 4.33 1.19
CA VAL A 503 5.31 4.35 2.46
C VAL A 503 4.53 3.04 2.65
N GLY A 504 3.90 2.50 1.60
CA GLY A 504 3.23 1.20 1.67
C GLY A 504 4.17 0.05 2.04
N ASN A 505 5.36 -0.01 1.43
CA ASN A 505 6.34 -1.08 1.66
C ASN A 505 7.20 -0.90 2.93
N SER A 506 6.95 0.14 3.73
CA SER A 506 7.67 0.40 4.98
C SER A 506 6.83 0.12 6.24
N LYS A 507 5.67 -0.53 6.10
CA LYS A 507 4.78 -0.90 7.22
C LYS A 507 5.48 -1.81 8.25
N PHE A 508 6.27 -2.76 7.77
CA PHE A 508 7.02 -3.69 8.60
C PHE A 508 8.51 -3.62 8.30
N THR A 509 9.32 -3.36 9.33
CA THR A 509 10.77 -3.26 9.20
C THR A 509 11.43 -4.41 9.94
N SER A 510 12.23 -5.20 9.22
CA SER A 510 13.06 -6.28 9.74
C SER A 510 14.49 -6.14 9.22
N PRO A 511 15.47 -6.86 9.81
CA PRO A 511 16.84 -6.90 9.27
C PRO A 511 16.91 -7.32 7.80
N SER A 512 15.97 -8.14 7.33
CA SER A 512 15.89 -8.58 5.93
C SER A 512 15.21 -7.55 5.00
N SER A 513 14.22 -6.78 5.46
CA SER A 513 13.55 -5.77 4.64
C SER A 513 14.26 -4.41 4.62
N TRP A 514 15.09 -4.12 5.63
CA TRP A 514 15.80 -2.85 5.79
C TRP A 514 16.67 -2.43 4.59
N PRO A 515 17.49 -3.31 3.98
CA PRO A 515 18.30 -2.93 2.81
C PRO A 515 17.42 -2.49 1.63
N GLY A 516 16.31 -3.19 1.39
CA GLY A 516 15.35 -2.84 0.33
C GLY A 516 14.64 -1.51 0.57
N ILE A 517 14.26 -1.22 1.82
CA ILE A 517 13.65 0.05 2.20
C ILE A 517 14.65 1.21 2.04
N ASN A 518 15.90 1.03 2.46
CA ASN A 518 16.96 2.03 2.25
C ASN A 518 17.23 2.27 0.76
N PHE A 519 17.26 1.21 -0.06
CA PHE A 519 17.38 1.35 -1.50
C PHE A 519 16.25 2.22 -2.07
N MET A 520 15.00 1.95 -1.68
CA MET A 520 13.86 2.78 -2.08
C MET A 520 14.01 4.24 -1.61
N ARG A 521 14.42 4.46 -0.36
CA ARG A 521 14.65 5.80 0.19
C ARG A 521 15.69 6.57 -0.63
N HIS A 522 16.86 5.99 -0.85
CA HIS A 522 17.95 6.65 -1.57
C HIS A 522 17.59 6.90 -3.04
N SER A 523 16.99 5.91 -3.72
CA SER A 523 16.58 6.06 -5.12
C SER A 523 15.45 7.08 -5.32
N LEU A 524 14.50 7.17 -4.38
CA LEU A 524 13.50 8.23 -4.37
C LEU A 524 14.13 9.61 -4.14
N ASN A 525 15.12 9.72 -3.25
CA ASN A 525 15.88 10.95 -3.04
C ASN A 525 16.69 11.38 -4.27
N GLU A 526 17.27 10.43 -5.02
CA GLU A 526 17.90 10.72 -6.32
C GLU A 526 16.90 11.31 -7.32
N LEU A 527 15.65 10.81 -7.32
CA LEU A 527 14.63 11.33 -8.23
C LEU A 527 14.10 12.69 -7.80
N TYR A 528 13.94 12.95 -6.51
CA TYR A 528 13.58 14.28 -6.00
C TYR A 528 14.67 15.33 -6.26
N ALA A 529 15.95 14.92 -6.22
CA ALA A 529 17.07 15.81 -6.54
C ALA A 529 17.04 16.32 -7.98
N LEU A 530 16.20 15.74 -8.84
CA LEU A 530 16.02 16.22 -10.21
C LEU A 530 15.39 17.62 -10.27
N ASP A 531 14.40 17.89 -9.42
CA ASP A 531 13.69 19.17 -9.39
C ASP A 531 13.47 19.61 -7.93
N PRO A 532 14.34 20.49 -7.40
CA PRO A 532 14.22 20.99 -6.03
C PRO A 532 12.91 21.74 -5.74
N ARG A 533 12.30 22.40 -6.74
CA ARG A 533 11.03 23.14 -6.54
C ARG A 533 9.87 22.17 -6.31
N LEU A 534 9.83 21.09 -7.09
CA LEU A 534 8.84 20.04 -6.92
C LEU A 534 9.06 19.24 -5.62
N ALA A 535 10.33 18.96 -5.29
CA ALA A 535 10.71 18.39 -4.01
C ALA A 535 10.25 19.25 -2.83
N TYR A 536 10.39 20.59 -2.92
CA TYR A 536 9.86 21.52 -1.93
C TYR A 536 8.33 21.40 -1.80
N ARG A 537 7.60 21.45 -2.92
CA ARG A 537 6.12 21.35 -2.93
C ARG A 537 5.64 20.08 -2.23
N HIS A 538 6.22 18.93 -2.55
CA HIS A 538 5.86 17.65 -1.92
C HIS A 538 6.30 17.61 -0.46
N GLY A 539 7.55 17.98 -0.17
CA GLY A 539 8.10 17.96 1.18
C GLY A 539 7.30 18.83 2.14
N PHE A 540 6.90 20.03 1.72
CA PHE A 540 6.07 20.93 2.53
C PHE A 540 4.76 20.26 2.96
N VAL A 541 4.05 19.64 2.01
CA VAL A 541 2.78 18.97 2.28
C VAL A 541 2.97 17.76 3.20
N PHE A 542 3.88 16.86 2.85
CA PHE A 542 4.05 15.61 3.58
C PHE A 542 4.67 15.80 4.96
N ILE A 543 5.64 16.72 5.13
CA ILE A 543 6.20 17.05 6.44
C ILE A 543 5.12 17.68 7.34
N ARG A 544 4.28 18.57 6.79
CA ARG A 544 3.17 19.16 7.55
C ARG A 544 2.15 18.10 7.96
N GLN A 545 1.86 17.11 7.11
CA GLN A 545 1.02 15.97 7.45
C GLN A 545 1.59 15.17 8.63
N LEU A 546 2.90 14.90 8.65
CA LEU A 546 3.58 14.27 9.79
C LEU A 546 3.45 15.10 11.08
N ALA A 547 3.51 16.42 10.96
CA ALA A 547 3.31 17.35 12.08
C ALA A 547 1.89 17.27 12.64
N ILE A 548 0.88 17.22 11.77
CA ILE A 548 -0.54 17.15 12.15
C ILE A 548 -0.84 15.85 12.88
N HIS A 549 -0.36 14.71 12.36
CA HIS A 549 -0.53 13.40 13.01
C HIS A 549 0.05 13.39 14.42
N LEU A 550 1.26 13.94 14.57
CA LEU A 550 1.91 14.04 15.88
C LEU A 550 1.20 15.02 16.82
N ARG A 551 0.73 16.18 16.35
CA ARG A 551 -0.09 17.10 17.15
C ARG A 551 -1.39 16.46 17.61
N ALA A 552 -2.09 15.76 16.72
CA ALA A 552 -3.33 15.07 17.05
C ALA A 552 -3.11 14.04 18.17
N ALA A 553 -2.04 13.25 18.06
CA ALA A 553 -1.62 12.29 19.08
C ALA A 553 -1.27 12.95 20.43
N LEU A 554 -0.68 14.15 20.42
CA LEU A 554 -0.31 14.89 21.63
C LEU A 554 -1.51 15.57 22.32
N ILE A 555 -2.47 16.07 21.54
CA ILE A 555 -3.65 16.78 22.04
C ILE A 555 -4.71 15.78 22.54
N ASN A 556 -4.97 14.72 21.79
CA ASN A 556 -6.01 13.74 22.09
C ASN A 556 -5.48 12.31 21.90
N PRO A 557 -4.77 11.74 22.89
CA PRO A 557 -4.08 10.45 22.77
C PRO A 557 -5.08 9.28 22.80
N LYS A 558 -5.83 9.10 21.71
CA LYS A 558 -6.63 7.91 21.43
C LYS A 558 -5.75 6.82 20.81
N LYS A 559 -6.19 5.56 20.89
CA LYS A 559 -5.48 4.42 20.27
C LYS A 559 -5.14 4.70 18.81
N GLU A 560 -6.11 5.17 18.02
CA GLU A 560 -5.96 5.47 16.59
C GLU A 560 -4.93 6.57 16.29
N THR A 561 -4.96 7.66 17.06
CA THR A 561 -4.02 8.78 16.88
C THR A 561 -2.61 8.41 17.31
N LEU A 562 -2.47 7.55 18.33
CA LEU A 562 -1.16 7.07 18.76
C LEU A 562 -0.58 6.10 17.74
N THR A 563 -1.36 5.14 17.24
CA THR A 563 -0.92 4.17 16.22
C THR A 563 -0.53 4.85 14.91
N ALA A 564 -1.11 6.00 14.57
CA ALA A 564 -0.72 6.80 13.40
C ALA A 564 0.73 7.30 13.44
N VAL A 565 1.33 7.42 14.63
CA VAL A 565 2.68 7.98 14.84
C VAL A 565 3.66 6.93 15.35
N THR A 566 3.18 5.93 16.08
CA THR A 566 4.00 4.81 16.61
C THR A 566 4.06 3.65 15.61
N ASN A 567 4.42 3.93 14.36
CA ASN A 567 4.60 2.92 13.32
C ASN A 567 5.86 3.19 12.48
N TRP A 568 6.33 2.16 11.76
CA TRP A 568 7.54 2.26 10.95
C TRP A 568 7.38 3.22 9.76
N GLN A 569 6.19 3.33 9.18
CA GLN A 569 5.92 4.21 8.04
C GLN A 569 6.19 5.68 8.40
N TYR A 570 5.70 6.11 9.57
CA TYR A 570 5.95 7.45 10.10
C TYR A 570 7.45 7.73 10.24
N MET A 571 8.20 6.78 10.81
CA MET A 571 9.66 6.90 10.97
C MET A 571 10.40 6.93 9.64
N HIS A 572 10.00 6.09 8.68
CA HIS A 572 10.60 6.04 7.34
C HIS A 572 10.31 7.29 6.52
N CYS A 573 9.16 7.93 6.70
CA CYS A 573 8.88 9.25 6.14
C CYS A 573 9.81 10.32 6.73
N LEU A 574 10.04 10.32 8.05
CA LEU A 574 11.00 11.24 8.66
C LEU A 574 12.42 11.03 8.12
N TYR A 575 12.86 9.77 7.97
CA TYR A 575 14.17 9.48 7.39
C TYR A 575 14.28 9.97 5.95
N LEU A 576 13.26 9.73 5.11
CA LEU A 576 13.25 10.18 3.72
C LEU A 576 13.41 11.70 3.62
N TRP A 577 12.55 12.46 4.30
CA TRP A 577 12.55 13.91 4.21
C TRP A 577 13.78 14.54 4.88
N GLY A 578 14.25 13.96 6.00
CA GLY A 578 15.48 14.41 6.65
C GLY A 578 16.71 14.23 5.77
N GLU A 579 16.82 13.09 5.08
CA GLU A 579 17.92 12.82 4.15
C GLU A 579 17.84 13.72 2.91
N LEU A 580 16.63 13.94 2.35
CA LEU A 580 16.43 14.83 1.22
C LEU A 580 16.86 16.27 1.53
N ILE A 581 16.45 16.79 2.69
CA ILE A 581 16.83 18.14 3.16
C ILE A 581 18.35 18.23 3.35
N GLY A 582 18.97 17.20 3.93
CA GLY A 582 20.44 17.15 4.07
C GLY A 582 21.15 17.12 2.72
N LYS A 583 20.64 16.35 1.76
CA LYS A 583 21.22 16.24 0.41
C LYS A 583 21.08 17.53 -0.40
N LEU A 584 19.93 18.20 -0.32
CA LEU A 584 19.63 19.43 -1.06
C LEU A 584 19.84 20.70 -0.24
N HIS A 585 20.73 20.68 0.76
CA HIS A 585 20.96 21.81 1.67
C HIS A 585 21.46 23.09 0.99
N HIS A 586 22.04 22.99 -0.21
CA HIS A 586 22.49 24.12 -1.01
C HIS A 586 21.33 24.87 -1.70
N ASP A 587 20.18 24.23 -1.88
CA ASP A 587 19.04 24.82 -2.58
C ASP A 587 18.18 25.65 -1.62
N GLU A 588 18.01 26.94 -1.93
CA GLU A 588 17.28 27.87 -1.06
C GLU A 588 15.80 27.50 -0.90
N SER A 589 15.18 26.83 -1.88
CA SER A 589 13.77 26.42 -1.76
C SER A 589 13.62 25.28 -0.75
N VAL A 590 14.44 24.23 -0.84
CA VAL A 590 14.38 23.07 0.07
C VAL A 590 14.83 23.45 1.48
N LYS A 591 15.76 24.40 1.62
CA LYS A 591 16.21 24.92 2.91
C LYS A 591 15.08 25.50 3.76
N THR A 592 14.03 26.04 3.15
CA THR A 592 12.84 26.50 3.88
C THR A 592 12.09 25.36 4.60
N LEU A 593 12.27 24.09 4.19
CA LEU A 593 11.71 22.92 4.86
C LEU A 593 12.44 22.52 6.15
N VAL A 594 13.65 23.03 6.37
CA VAL A 594 14.42 22.71 7.59
C VAL A 594 13.63 23.09 8.83
N HIS A 595 13.05 24.29 8.85
CA HIS A 595 12.28 24.77 10.00
C HIS A 595 11.03 23.90 10.29
N PRO A 596 10.09 23.66 9.37
CA PRO A 596 8.94 22.80 9.64
C PRO A 596 9.35 21.36 9.97
N PHE A 597 10.41 20.82 9.37
CA PHE A 597 10.91 19.48 9.70
C PHE A 597 11.47 19.41 11.13
N VAL A 598 12.32 20.36 11.53
CA VAL A 598 12.85 20.43 12.89
C VAL A 598 11.73 20.62 13.90
N GLN A 599 10.72 21.44 13.60
CA GLN A 599 9.56 21.60 14.46
C GLN A 599 8.83 20.28 14.74
N VAL A 600 8.70 19.38 13.76
CA VAL A 600 8.12 18.05 13.95
C VAL A 600 8.95 17.25 14.96
N LEU A 601 10.28 17.30 14.84
CA LEU A 601 11.19 16.58 15.73
C LEU A 601 11.21 17.15 17.16
N THR A 602 10.96 18.46 17.32
CA THR A 602 11.04 19.16 18.62
C THR A 602 9.68 19.42 19.27
N ILE A 603 8.59 18.90 18.72
CA ILE A 603 7.23 19.21 19.19
C ILE A 603 6.89 18.62 20.56
N VAL A 604 7.69 17.66 21.04
CA VAL A 604 7.47 16.99 22.33
C VAL A 604 7.86 17.92 23.48
N ASP A 605 6.88 18.30 24.30
CA ASP A 605 7.11 19.09 25.51
C ASP A 605 7.53 18.20 26.70
N PHE A 606 8.84 18.14 26.95
CA PHE A 606 9.43 17.45 28.09
C PHE A 606 9.11 18.09 29.46
N ASN A 607 8.53 19.30 29.48
CA ASN A 607 8.15 20.00 30.72
C ASN A 607 6.73 19.67 31.20
N LYS A 608 5.91 18.98 30.38
CA LYS A 608 4.53 18.62 30.73
C LYS A 608 4.50 17.65 31.92
N LYS A 609 3.95 18.10 33.06
CA LYS A 609 3.80 17.30 34.29
C LYS A 609 3.01 16.02 34.03
N THR A 610 3.50 14.89 34.57
CA THR A 610 2.80 13.59 34.51
C THR A 610 1.52 13.62 35.35
N ASP A 611 0.49 12.93 34.89
CA ASP A 611 -0.83 12.94 35.50
C ASP A 611 -0.79 12.34 36.91
N LYS A 612 -1.04 13.17 37.94
CA LYS A 612 -0.89 12.77 39.36
C LYS A 612 -1.85 11.65 39.76
N LYS A 613 -2.96 11.47 39.04
CA LYS A 613 -3.99 10.45 39.32
C LYS A 613 -3.62 9.03 38.89
N ALA A 614 -2.62 8.85 38.01
CA ALA A 614 -2.19 7.53 37.55
C ALA A 614 -1.17 6.84 38.49
N GLY A 615 -0.73 7.52 39.55
CA GLY A 615 0.34 7.09 40.45
C GLY A 615 -0.10 6.84 41.89
N GLY A 616 -1.26 6.18 42.10
CA GLY A 616 -1.74 5.82 43.44
C GLY A 616 -1.03 4.63 44.10
N GLY A 617 0.03 4.07 43.49
CA GLY A 617 0.74 2.90 43.99
C GLY A 617 2.26 3.03 43.89
N VAL A 618 2.97 2.18 44.64
CA VAL A 618 4.43 2.06 44.66
C VAL A 618 4.97 1.98 43.23
N MET A 619 5.88 2.89 42.88
CA MET A 619 6.39 3.08 41.53
C MET A 619 7.36 1.95 41.18
N VAL A 620 6.85 0.86 40.58
CA VAL A 620 7.69 -0.26 40.12
C VAL A 620 8.46 0.16 38.85
N PRO A 621 9.80 0.09 38.82
CA PRO A 621 10.59 0.36 37.62
C PRO A 621 10.27 -0.62 36.50
N ILE A 622 10.17 -0.13 35.26
CA ILE A 622 9.95 -0.97 34.08
C ILE A 622 11.30 -1.59 33.67
N ASN A 623 11.36 -2.92 33.56
CA ASN A 623 12.55 -3.60 33.05
C ASN A 623 12.52 -3.67 31.51
N TRP A 624 13.19 -2.71 30.87
CA TRP A 624 13.26 -2.59 29.42
C TRP A 624 13.98 -3.75 28.70
N HIS A 625 14.70 -4.63 29.41
CA HIS A 625 15.37 -5.77 28.78
C HIS A 625 14.43 -6.95 28.48
N CYS A 626 13.32 -7.07 29.20
CA CYS A 626 12.44 -8.25 29.13
C CYS A 626 10.97 -7.89 28.85
N VAL A 627 10.64 -6.60 28.73
CA VAL A 627 9.26 -6.15 28.51
C VAL A 627 8.93 -6.25 27.02
N LEU A 628 8.02 -7.18 26.68
CA LEU A 628 7.48 -7.34 25.33
C LEU A 628 6.20 -6.52 25.10
N HIS A 629 5.49 -6.14 26.16
CA HIS A 629 4.23 -5.39 26.08
C HIS A 629 4.05 -4.46 27.28
N LEU A 630 3.58 -3.23 27.02
CA LEU A 630 3.24 -2.24 28.05
C LEU A 630 1.76 -1.89 27.97
N SER A 631 1.09 -1.86 29.12
CA SER A 631 -0.31 -1.45 29.16
C SER A 631 -0.46 0.06 28.90
N PRO A 632 -1.62 0.51 28.36
CA PRO A 632 -1.92 1.93 28.19
C PRO A 632 -1.86 2.76 29.48
N SER A 633 -2.06 2.13 30.65
CA SER A 633 -1.89 2.77 31.95
C SER A 633 -0.42 2.94 32.32
N GLN A 634 0.43 1.94 32.05
CA GLN A 634 1.88 2.01 32.27
C GLN A 634 2.55 3.10 31.42
N MET A 635 2.13 3.27 30.16
CA MET A 635 2.67 4.32 29.26
C MET A 635 2.43 5.75 29.75
N LYS A 636 1.45 5.96 30.64
CA LYS A 636 1.14 7.27 31.24
C LYS A 636 1.95 7.56 32.51
N THR A 637 2.69 6.58 33.02
CA THR A 637 3.44 6.69 34.27
C THR A 637 4.72 7.50 34.11
N ARG A 638 5.19 8.05 35.23
CA ARG A 638 6.52 8.68 35.31
C ARG A 638 7.64 7.66 35.11
N ALA A 639 7.49 6.44 35.63
CA ALA A 639 8.47 5.35 35.46
C ALA A 639 8.73 5.01 33.99
N PHE A 640 7.69 5.03 33.15
CA PHE A 640 7.84 4.85 31.71
C PHE A 640 8.64 5.98 31.05
N ARG A 641 8.32 7.24 31.36
CA ARG A 641 9.05 8.39 30.78
C ARG A 641 10.51 8.43 31.22
N ASP A 642 10.76 8.23 32.52
CA ASP A 642 12.10 8.21 33.09
C ASP A 642 12.93 7.07 32.46
N GLY A 643 12.34 5.88 32.32
CA GLY A 643 12.99 4.72 31.70
C GLY A 643 13.24 4.87 30.19
N LEU A 644 12.31 5.46 29.45
CA LEU A 644 12.48 5.73 28.02
C LEU A 644 13.64 6.71 27.79
N LEU A 645 13.72 7.77 28.60
CA LEU A 645 14.82 8.74 28.55
C LEU A 645 16.17 8.11 28.90
N ASP A 646 16.19 7.13 29.82
CA ASP A 646 17.40 6.37 30.12
C ASP A 646 17.86 5.50 28.95
N GLN A 647 16.92 4.86 28.23
CA GLN A 647 17.26 4.13 27.00
C GLN A 647 17.77 5.07 25.90
N MET A 648 17.11 6.21 25.68
CA MET A 648 17.56 7.22 24.72
C MET A 648 18.97 7.73 25.06
N HIS A 649 19.23 8.01 26.34
CA HIS A 649 20.54 8.43 26.81
C HIS A 649 21.59 7.35 26.57
N LEU A 650 21.29 6.09 26.91
CA LEU A 650 22.19 4.96 26.73
C LEU A 650 22.58 4.77 25.26
N HIS A 651 21.62 4.80 24.34
CA HIS A 651 21.87 4.65 22.91
C HIS A 651 22.66 5.82 22.32
N LEU A 652 22.33 7.05 22.72
CA LEU A 652 23.08 8.23 22.28
C LEU A 652 24.52 8.21 22.80
N ALA A 653 24.71 7.86 24.08
CA ALA A 653 26.03 7.72 24.67
C ALA A 653 26.84 6.62 24.00
N HIS A 654 26.22 5.47 23.69
CA HIS A 654 26.88 4.38 22.98
C HIS A 654 27.33 4.79 21.58
N TRP A 655 26.44 5.45 20.82
CA TRP A 655 26.74 5.90 19.47
C TRP A 655 27.91 6.90 19.46
N LEU A 656 27.85 7.93 20.30
CA LEU A 656 28.96 8.87 20.43
C LEU A 656 30.25 8.17 20.90
N ALA A 657 30.15 7.14 21.75
CA ALA A 657 31.32 6.44 22.26
C ALA A 657 32.02 5.65 21.16
N ILE A 658 31.26 4.94 20.32
CA ILE A 658 31.78 4.21 19.16
C ILE A 658 32.58 5.14 18.23
N HIS A 659 32.08 6.36 18.00
CA HIS A 659 32.73 7.34 17.12
C HIS A 659 33.80 8.18 17.81
N SER A 660 34.00 8.06 19.13
CA SER A 660 34.86 8.95 19.92
C SER A 660 36.36 8.92 19.58
N THR A 661 36.79 7.90 18.84
CA THR A 661 38.19 7.72 18.39
C THR A 661 38.39 8.09 16.93
N ASP A 662 37.33 8.43 16.21
CA ASP A 662 37.43 8.87 14.83
C ASP A 662 38.10 10.26 14.80
N PRO A 663 39.10 10.52 13.93
CA PRO A 663 39.65 11.86 13.75
C PRO A 663 38.58 12.92 13.42
N ALA A 664 37.48 12.55 12.78
CA ALA A 664 36.35 13.44 12.49
C ALA A 664 35.36 13.58 13.66
N PHE A 665 35.63 12.97 14.82
CA PHE A 665 34.72 12.99 15.96
C PHE A 665 34.31 14.41 16.41
N PRO A 666 35.22 15.40 16.50
CA PRO A 666 34.81 16.75 16.90
C PRO A 666 33.77 17.38 15.98
N GLU A 667 33.85 17.10 14.68
CA GLU A 667 32.89 17.52 13.67
C GLU A 667 31.59 16.73 13.78
N ILE A 668 31.65 15.42 14.02
CA ILE A 668 30.48 14.55 14.22
C ILE A 668 29.72 14.90 15.52
N ALA A 669 30.44 15.19 16.61
CA ALA A 669 29.88 15.44 17.93
C ALA A 669 29.31 16.86 18.08
N PHE A 670 29.72 17.80 17.23
CA PHE A 670 29.31 19.21 17.33
C PHE A 670 27.79 19.44 17.16
N PRO A 671 27.11 18.92 16.12
CA PRO A 671 25.66 19.09 15.97
C PRO A 671 24.88 18.49 17.14
N VAL A 672 25.31 17.31 17.61
CA VAL A 672 24.70 16.64 18.77
C VAL A 672 24.87 17.47 20.04
N SER A 673 26.09 17.95 20.30
CA SER A 673 26.41 18.78 21.46
C SER A 673 25.62 20.11 21.44
N HIS A 674 25.43 20.70 20.26
CA HIS A 674 24.59 21.90 20.10
C HIS A 674 23.13 21.63 20.47
N GLN A 675 22.54 20.53 19.98
CA GLN A 675 21.17 20.15 20.32
C GLN A 675 21.02 19.84 21.82
N MET A 676 22.01 19.19 22.43
CA MET A 676 22.03 18.96 23.88
C MET A 676 22.04 20.28 24.66
N ARG A 677 22.80 21.29 24.23
CA ARG A 677 22.79 22.63 24.85
C ARG A 677 21.43 23.32 24.71
N LEU A 678 20.77 23.23 23.55
CA LEU A 678 19.42 23.76 23.37
C LEU A 678 18.40 23.06 24.28
N PHE A 679 18.47 21.74 24.37
CA PHE A 679 17.63 20.96 25.28
C PHE A 679 17.83 21.38 26.75
N LEU A 680 19.08 21.58 27.19
CA LEU A 680 19.38 22.01 28.56
C LEU A 680 18.83 23.40 28.88
N LYS A 681 18.67 24.28 27.88
CA LYS A 681 18.00 25.59 28.04
C LYS A 681 16.48 25.47 28.10
N ALA A 682 15.89 24.53 27.34
CA ALA A 682 14.45 24.38 27.22
C ALA A 682 13.83 23.47 28.31
N CYS A 683 14.55 22.45 28.78
CA CYS A 683 14.06 21.47 29.74
C CYS A 683 14.29 21.94 31.18
N ARG A 684 13.20 22.11 31.94
CA ARG A 684 13.20 22.53 33.35
C ARG A 684 13.24 21.35 34.33
N VAL A 685 13.23 20.11 33.82
CA VAL A 685 13.26 18.90 34.66
C VAL A 685 14.71 18.58 35.05
N SER A 686 15.04 18.84 36.32
CA SER A 686 16.41 18.69 36.85
C SER A 686 17.02 17.31 36.61
N THR A 687 16.23 16.24 36.73
CA THR A 687 16.71 14.86 36.50
C THR A 687 17.19 14.66 35.07
N TYR A 688 16.46 15.15 34.07
CA TYR A 688 16.84 15.00 32.66
C TYR A 688 18.01 15.90 32.31
N GLY A 689 18.00 17.14 32.82
CA GLY A 689 19.08 18.09 32.61
C GLY A 689 20.41 17.60 33.17
N LYS A 690 20.43 17.01 34.37
CA LYS A 690 21.66 16.44 34.96
C LYS A 690 22.25 15.32 34.11
N LYS A 691 21.42 14.37 33.66
CA LYS A 691 21.86 13.25 32.80
C LYS A 691 22.45 13.75 31.49
N LEU A 692 21.75 14.64 30.79
CA LEU A 692 22.21 15.14 29.50
C LEU A 692 23.45 16.04 29.62
N LYS A 693 23.57 16.81 30.72
CA LYS A 693 24.76 17.62 31.00
C LYS A 693 26.01 16.75 31.23
N GLY A 694 25.87 15.60 31.89
CA GLY A 694 26.95 14.63 32.04
C GLY A 694 27.49 14.14 30.70
N LEU A 695 26.60 13.71 29.80
CA LEU A 695 26.98 13.25 28.46
C LEU A 695 27.56 14.39 27.60
N LEU A 696 27.03 15.61 27.70
CA LEU A 696 27.56 16.78 26.99
C LEU A 696 29.01 17.05 27.39
N ASN A 697 29.29 17.08 28.70
CA ASN A 697 30.64 17.31 29.20
C ASN A 697 31.61 16.23 28.70
N ALA A 698 31.22 14.95 28.76
CA ALA A 698 32.05 13.85 28.26
C ALA A 698 32.31 13.98 26.75
N SER A 699 31.31 14.43 25.97
CA SER A 699 31.39 14.63 24.52
C SER A 699 32.36 15.76 24.17
N GLU A 700 32.29 16.87 24.89
CA GLU A 700 33.20 18.01 24.72
C GLU A 700 34.64 17.64 25.12
N GLU A 701 34.83 16.91 26.22
CA GLU A 701 36.15 16.42 26.67
C GLU A 701 36.78 15.47 25.64
N SER A 702 36.01 14.51 25.13
CA SER A 702 36.48 13.57 24.10
C SER A 702 36.79 14.28 22.79
N SER A 703 35.98 15.29 22.41
CA SER A 703 36.26 16.14 21.26
C SER A 703 37.54 16.96 21.43
N GLY A 704 37.81 17.43 22.65
CA GLY A 704 39.05 18.12 23.02
C GLY A 704 40.28 17.23 22.84
N LEU A 705 40.24 16.01 23.39
CA LEU A 705 41.32 15.03 23.24
C LEU A 705 41.62 14.70 21.78
N VAL A 706 40.59 14.44 20.96
CA VAL A 706 40.79 14.16 19.53
C VAL A 706 41.41 15.35 18.81
N LYS A 707 41.03 16.59 19.14
CA LYS A 707 41.67 17.79 18.57
C LYS A 707 43.14 17.92 18.98
N GLU A 708 43.46 17.63 20.23
CA GLU A 708 44.85 17.64 20.71
C GLU A 708 45.68 16.54 20.04
N ASP A 709 45.13 15.34 19.89
CA ASP A 709 45.80 14.23 19.21
C ASP A 709 46.00 14.54 17.72
N ARG A 710 45.01 15.14 17.03
CA ARG A 710 45.15 15.62 15.65
C ARG A 710 46.25 16.67 15.50
N ALA A 711 46.44 17.53 16.49
CA ALA A 711 47.49 18.54 16.48
C ALA A 711 48.89 17.95 16.69
N LYS A 712 49.01 16.75 17.28
CA LYS A 712 50.27 16.08 17.61
C LYS A 712 50.76 15.12 16.52
N VAL A 713 49.87 14.65 15.64
CA VAL A 713 50.19 13.63 14.61
C VAL A 713 50.71 14.27 13.32
N LYS A 714 51.89 13.83 12.85
CA LYS A 714 52.33 14.02 11.45
C LYS A 714 51.64 12.97 10.58
N VAL A 715 51.09 13.38 9.43
CA VAL A 715 50.33 12.53 8.51
C VAL A 715 51.06 11.20 8.24
N GLY A 716 50.49 10.07 8.69
CA GLY A 716 50.97 8.73 8.33
C GLY A 716 51.24 7.77 9.50
N GLU A 717 51.35 8.24 10.75
CA GLU A 717 51.59 7.36 11.92
C GLU A 717 50.60 7.67 13.06
N GLY A 718 49.74 6.72 13.39
CA GLY A 718 48.83 6.83 14.54
C GLY A 718 48.37 5.46 15.02
N GLU A 719 48.64 5.15 16.28
CA GLU A 719 48.05 3.99 16.95
C GLU A 719 46.56 4.25 17.19
N THR A 720 45.70 3.33 16.75
CA THR A 720 44.26 3.38 16.97
C THR A 720 43.95 3.03 18.43
N ARG A 721 43.64 4.05 19.25
CA ARG A 721 43.13 3.83 20.61
C ARG A 721 41.78 3.12 20.57
N SER A 722 41.54 2.25 21.54
CA SER A 722 40.22 1.65 21.75
C SER A 722 39.24 2.71 22.25
N TRP A 723 38.07 2.81 21.63
CA TRP A 723 37.02 3.74 22.03
C TRP A 723 36.57 3.55 23.49
N GLN A 724 36.79 2.37 24.06
CA GLN A 724 36.48 2.07 25.46
C GLN A 724 37.32 2.89 26.45
N GLU A 725 38.49 3.37 26.03
CA GLU A 725 39.44 4.13 26.85
C GLU A 725 39.23 5.64 26.79
N SER A 726 38.45 6.13 25.82
CA SER A 726 38.09 7.54 25.72
C SER A 726 37.26 7.99 26.95
N PRO A 727 37.25 9.29 27.30
CA PRO A 727 36.37 9.81 28.34
C PRO A 727 34.91 9.41 28.12
N LEU A 728 34.46 9.39 26.86
CA LEU A 728 33.12 8.92 26.51
C LEU A 728 32.93 7.42 26.70
N GLY A 729 33.92 6.60 26.32
CA GLY A 729 33.90 5.16 26.54
C GLY A 729 33.86 4.79 28.02
N LYS A 730 34.61 5.52 28.85
CA LYS A 730 34.56 5.40 30.32
C LYS A 730 33.21 5.82 30.87
N TYR A 731 32.67 6.97 30.43
CA TYR A 731 31.32 7.43 30.80
C TYR A 731 30.25 6.40 30.45
N TYR A 732 30.25 5.88 29.21
CA TYR A 732 29.30 4.86 28.76
C TYR A 732 29.37 3.58 29.59
N ARG A 733 30.58 3.08 29.90
CA ARG A 733 30.76 1.87 30.73
C ARG A 733 30.23 2.06 32.15
N GLN A 734 30.53 3.20 32.77
CA GLN A 734 30.01 3.54 34.10
C GLN A 734 28.48 3.62 34.09
N TRP A 735 27.91 4.27 33.07
CA TRP A 735 26.46 4.39 32.90
C TRP A 735 25.80 3.03 32.68
N LYS A 736 26.33 2.21 31.78
CA LYS A 736 25.83 0.85 31.50
C LYS A 736 25.88 -0.03 32.74
N ALA A 737 26.97 0.01 33.51
CA ALA A 737 27.11 -0.74 34.76
C ALA A 737 26.06 -0.30 35.81
N ALA A 738 25.84 1.01 35.97
CA ALA A 738 24.83 1.56 36.87
C ALA A 738 23.40 1.18 36.43
N SER A 739 23.10 1.22 35.13
CA SER A 739 21.80 0.81 34.58
C SER A 739 21.53 -0.70 34.75
N SER A 740 22.56 -1.55 34.61
CA SER A 740 22.43 -3.00 34.81
C SER A 740 22.22 -3.42 36.28
N HIS A 741 22.73 -2.64 37.25
CA HIS A 741 22.54 -2.93 38.68
C HIS A 741 21.10 -2.71 39.15
N SER A 742 20.34 -1.86 38.46
CA SER A 742 18.92 -1.63 38.74
C SER A 742 17.99 -2.72 38.16
N SER A 743 18.54 -3.71 37.44
CA SER A 743 17.80 -4.81 36.79
C SER A 743 18.04 -6.18 37.43
N ARG A 744 18.67 -6.27 38.61
CA ARG A 744 18.79 -7.54 39.34
C ARG A 744 17.40 -8.03 39.74
N VAL A 745 16.95 -9.08 39.08
CA VAL A 745 15.77 -9.87 39.42
C VAL A 745 16.02 -10.55 40.76
N LEU A 746 15.10 -10.35 41.72
CA LEU A 746 14.92 -11.28 42.84
C LEU A 746 14.15 -12.49 42.34
#